data_AF-A0A9K3CRB3-F1
#
_entry.id   AF-A0A9K3CRB3-F1
#
_cell.length_a   1.000
_cell.length_b   1.000
_cell.length_c   1.000
_cell.angle_alpha   90.00
_cell.angle_beta   90.00
_cell.angle_gamma   90.00
#
_symmetry.space_group_name_H-M   'P 1'
#
loop_
_entity.id
_entity.type
_entity.pdbx_description
1 polymer ?
#
loop_
_entity_poly.entity_id
_entity_poly.type
_entity_poly.pdbx_seq_one_letter_code
_entity_poly.pdbx_strand_id
1 'polypeptide(L)'
;MPGGPAPFPLRVDVGSSDMSQSGTNLDDSRLSIDSRRERERERDAPSSIEADGESRLSTDDSDVEAMGKLDVALLAKALKGATSGQRAKENDDMRRTAIVCAQGFMAAGTDDEGFIRARFRWFKQAKGWVIFASVASMGAIHRFGITDQSWLQAYLPDNQFVAAVTQDPEAAYAPAGAVFALGLCHAGAASKSEHSPLPQLLSYLQMATQTQSAPMLHATGLSMGLVSMGTHDITLFDDLWPVTLSADPDTGMGSALGCGLLMLGSVSKAQTEAGQPLQERLDMMLNQARDTEHERVARSCAVGLAFACYECRQDALPLIKTLENERRPQMREGAAWARALAFAGSGDLDQLRLLLRLGMNDSDDNVRRAAFIGVALLLADPEETVKALALSTRSYSPHIRSGAALGIGLACAGTGNRRALTLLRDLEGSLESYVVQSSLMAQALVLQLQPSPELPEDEKEAEEEEEKKGKKGKNGKKKKQKSRKERKQDKEDQIEKQKAEQSKPLPETPIYAAEFRKRLVDMLVNTRRNRDPLALFGARMALGLINASGGNVSFQLKTRLGFNSALGMVSACLFGQGWFWHPMMLTLCLGFSPMAFLPTDGSLSLSKRTQLACSAPKASYSYPAHYAERVKKKKAEVRNVKLSLRERSGTQEQDDMLIFIRRAAAHTAEAYKAEVALMETETQAPGDEGAQAEDDTTGVHTLRGPCRMLPHQADATTWAEDSPVYPVYKNRLTGIVVVTHKEGQE
;
A
#
# COMPACT_ATOMS: atom_id res chain seq x y z
N MET A 1 18.85 -37.35 -13.13
CA MET A 1 19.21 -36.85 -11.79
C MET A 1 19.92 -35.51 -11.94
N PRO A 2 19.19 -34.38 -11.95
CA PRO A 2 19.78 -33.06 -11.85
C PRO A 2 19.79 -32.59 -10.38
N GLY A 3 20.91 -32.00 -9.97
CA GLY A 3 21.18 -31.54 -8.62
C GLY A 3 20.35 -30.33 -8.22
N GLY A 4 19.97 -30.29 -6.94
CA GLY A 4 19.19 -29.22 -6.32
C GLY A 4 19.98 -27.92 -6.17
N PRO A 5 19.29 -26.76 -6.08
CA PRO A 5 19.92 -25.48 -5.86
C PRO A 5 20.35 -25.31 -4.39
N ALA A 6 21.59 -24.89 -4.19
CA ALA A 6 22.15 -24.53 -2.89
C ALA A 6 21.47 -23.25 -2.34
N PRO A 7 21.15 -23.19 -1.03
CA PRO A 7 20.70 -21.97 -0.38
C PRO A 7 21.88 -21.01 -0.16
N PHE A 8 21.63 -19.70 -0.24
CA PHE A 8 22.54 -18.68 0.27
C PHE A 8 22.84 -18.92 1.76
N PRO A 9 24.08 -18.76 2.23
CA PRO A 9 24.39 -18.88 3.64
C PRO A 9 23.95 -17.60 4.36
N LEU A 10 22.87 -17.70 5.15
CA LEU A 10 22.78 -16.88 6.37
C LEU A 10 23.88 -17.42 7.30
N ARG A 11 24.93 -16.61 7.47
CA ARG A 11 26.13 -17.01 8.21
C ARG A 11 25.74 -17.38 9.65
N VAL A 12 26.15 -18.59 10.02
CA VAL A 12 26.06 -19.18 11.35
C VAL A 12 27.10 -18.51 12.24
N ASP A 13 26.68 -17.94 13.36
CA ASP A 13 27.58 -17.61 14.46
C ASP A 13 28.06 -18.93 15.09
N VAL A 14 29.31 -19.29 14.78
CA VAL A 14 30.02 -20.30 15.56
C VAL A 14 30.69 -19.55 16.70
N GLY A 15 30.20 -19.77 17.92
CA GLY A 15 30.82 -19.27 19.13
C GLY A 15 32.28 -19.72 19.22
N SER A 16 33.19 -18.77 19.44
CA SER A 16 34.56 -19.07 19.81
C SER A 16 34.65 -19.13 21.33
N SER A 17 34.64 -20.34 21.88
CA SER A 17 35.10 -20.65 23.22
C SER A 17 36.61 -20.38 23.36
N ASP A 18 36.98 -19.89 24.54
CA ASP A 18 38.32 -19.61 25.07
C ASP A 18 39.49 -20.45 24.54
N MET A 19 40.62 -19.80 24.26
CA MET A 19 41.96 -20.36 24.49
C MET A 19 43.00 -19.24 24.70
N SER A 20 43.41 -19.10 25.96
CA SER A 20 44.74 -18.73 26.47
C SER A 20 45.55 -17.59 25.81
N GLN A 21 45.70 -16.51 26.58
CA GLN A 21 46.84 -15.60 26.49
C GLN A 21 48.17 -16.35 26.75
N SER A 22 49.05 -16.38 25.74
CA SER A 22 50.50 -16.51 25.97
C SER A 22 51.22 -15.86 24.80
N GLY A 23 51.96 -14.79 25.10
CA GLY A 23 52.54 -13.92 24.09
C GLY A 23 53.78 -14.47 23.39
N THR A 24 54.07 -13.87 22.24
CA THR A 24 55.42 -13.49 21.81
C THR A 24 55.29 -12.30 20.87
N ASN A 25 55.73 -11.12 21.32
CA ASN A 25 56.09 -10.00 20.46
C ASN A 25 57.19 -10.45 19.50
N LEU A 26 56.97 -10.34 18.18
CA LEU A 26 58.05 -10.29 17.17
C LEU A 26 57.52 -9.71 15.85
N ASP A 27 58.04 -8.53 15.51
CA ASP A 27 58.24 -7.91 14.18
C ASP A 27 57.06 -7.68 13.23
N ASP A 28 56.31 -6.61 13.50
CA ASP A 28 55.34 -5.98 12.59
C ASP A 28 55.95 -4.81 11.78
N SER A 29 57.23 -4.90 11.44
CA SER A 29 58.02 -3.80 10.87
C SER A 29 58.40 -3.95 9.39
N ARG A 30 57.86 -4.97 8.67
CA ARG A 30 58.24 -5.26 7.27
C ARG A 30 57.08 -5.54 6.31
N LEU A 31 55.95 -4.86 6.49
CA LEU A 31 54.95 -4.75 5.41
C LEU A 31 55.07 -3.37 4.76
N SER A 32 55.23 -3.35 3.44
CA SER A 32 55.36 -2.11 2.67
C SER A 32 54.09 -1.26 2.83
N ILE A 33 54.27 0.06 2.80
CA ILE A 33 53.16 1.03 2.93
C ILE A 33 52.04 0.74 1.93
N ASP A 34 52.37 0.20 0.75
CA ASP A 34 51.39 -0.17 -0.28
C ASP A 34 50.52 -1.36 0.13
N SER A 35 51.07 -2.38 0.79
CA SER A 35 50.28 -3.52 1.31
C SER A 35 49.42 -3.16 2.53
N ARG A 36 49.78 -2.12 3.30
CA ARG A 36 48.89 -1.51 4.31
C ARG A 36 47.77 -0.70 3.67
N ARG A 37 48.09 0.09 2.63
CA ARG A 37 47.11 0.86 1.86
C ARG A 37 46.13 -0.01 1.07
N GLU A 38 46.57 -1.15 0.56
CA GLU A 38 45.68 -2.14 -0.08
C GLU A 38 44.74 -2.78 0.94
N ARG A 39 45.22 -3.13 2.14
CA ARG A 39 44.35 -3.64 3.22
C ARG A 39 43.45 -2.59 3.87
N GLU A 40 43.83 -1.31 3.80
CA GLU A 40 42.97 -0.18 4.17
C GLU A 40 41.92 0.08 3.09
N ARG A 41 42.29 0.03 1.79
CA ARG A 41 41.35 0.11 0.66
C ARG A 41 40.39 -1.09 0.58
N GLU A 42 40.82 -2.29 0.98
CA GLU A 42 39.95 -3.47 1.10
C GLU A 42 39.05 -3.40 2.34
N ARG A 43 39.45 -2.67 3.40
CA ARG A 43 38.57 -2.36 4.54
C ARG A 43 37.57 -1.25 4.23
N ASP A 44 37.96 -0.28 3.40
CA ASP A 44 37.11 0.79 2.86
C ASP A 44 36.35 0.37 1.58
N ALA A 45 36.27 -0.93 1.30
CA ALA A 45 35.62 -1.43 0.08
C ALA A 45 34.12 -1.09 0.08
N PRO A 46 33.55 -0.65 -1.07
CA PRO A 46 32.12 -0.34 -1.20
C PRO A 46 31.19 -1.54 -0.96
N SER A 47 31.72 -2.76 -0.80
CA SER A 47 30.93 -3.96 -0.51
C SER A 47 30.24 -3.93 0.87
N SER A 48 30.76 -3.20 1.85
CA SER A 48 30.03 -2.97 3.12
C SER A 48 28.86 -2.00 2.91
N ILE A 49 29.11 -0.90 2.19
CA ILE A 49 28.11 0.12 1.83
C ILE A 49 26.95 -0.47 0.99
N GLU A 50 27.24 -1.42 0.08
CA GLU A 50 26.24 -2.12 -0.73
C GLU A 50 25.37 -3.10 0.08
N ALA A 51 25.91 -3.68 1.16
CA ALA A 51 25.21 -4.64 2.02
C ALA A 51 24.24 -3.98 3.03
N ASP A 52 24.36 -2.67 3.20
CA ASP A 52 23.60 -1.88 4.17
C ASP A 52 22.25 -1.42 3.60
N GLY A 53 22.03 -1.41 2.28
CA GLY A 53 20.75 -1.03 1.67
C GLY A 53 20.29 0.41 1.95
N GLU A 54 21.08 1.16 2.73
CA GLU A 54 20.83 2.51 3.22
C GLU A 54 21.58 3.58 2.43
N SER A 55 22.37 3.20 1.42
CA SER A 55 23.05 4.15 0.55
C SER A 55 21.99 4.95 -0.21
N ARG A 56 21.72 6.16 0.28
CA ARG A 56 20.95 7.18 -0.41
C ARG A 56 21.66 7.42 -1.73
N LEU A 57 21.07 6.97 -2.85
CA LEU A 57 21.43 7.54 -4.14
C LEU A 57 21.25 9.05 -3.96
N SER A 58 22.29 9.84 -4.23
CA SER A 58 22.21 11.29 -4.19
C SER A 58 21.25 11.73 -5.32
N THR A 59 19.96 11.75 -5.02
CA THR A 59 18.90 12.31 -5.85
C THR A 59 18.83 13.80 -5.55
N ASP A 60 18.97 14.65 -6.57
CA ASP A 60 18.56 16.05 -6.42
C ASP A 60 17.03 16.06 -6.22
N ASP A 61 16.51 16.92 -5.34
CA ASP A 61 15.05 17.01 -5.04
C ASP A 61 14.20 17.18 -6.33
N SER A 62 14.78 17.81 -7.37
CA SER A 62 14.17 17.97 -8.70
C SER A 62 13.87 16.65 -9.44
N ASP A 63 14.61 15.57 -9.16
CA ASP A 63 14.43 14.26 -9.82
C ASP A 63 13.28 13.46 -9.20
N VAL A 64 13.01 13.68 -7.90
CA VAL A 64 11.89 13.08 -7.16
C VAL A 64 10.60 13.86 -7.44
N GLU A 65 10.67 15.19 -7.49
CA GLU A 65 9.55 16.06 -7.88
C GLU A 65 9.05 15.78 -9.31
N ALA A 66 9.95 15.45 -10.25
CA ALA A 66 9.58 15.07 -11.61
C ALA A 66 8.79 13.74 -11.70
N MET A 67 8.99 12.83 -10.72
CA MET A 67 8.29 11.54 -10.67
C MET A 67 7.03 11.59 -9.78
N GLY A 68 6.88 12.57 -8.89
CA GLY A 68 5.81 12.66 -7.89
C GLY A 68 4.56 13.45 -8.31
N LYS A 69 3.87 13.05 -9.37
CA LYS A 69 2.60 13.69 -9.78
C LYS A 69 1.41 13.24 -8.93
N LEU A 70 1.25 13.80 -7.72
CA LEU A 70 0.13 13.51 -6.82
C LEU A 70 -1.16 14.24 -7.23
N ASP A 71 -2.26 13.50 -7.42
CA ASP A 71 -3.57 14.10 -7.72
C ASP A 71 -4.38 14.44 -6.44
N VAL A 72 -3.97 15.52 -5.77
CA VAL A 72 -4.62 16.04 -4.54
C VAL A 72 -6.10 16.37 -4.75
N ALA A 73 -6.50 16.73 -5.98
CA ALA A 73 -7.88 17.07 -6.33
C ALA A 73 -8.82 15.86 -6.33
N LEU A 74 -8.30 14.67 -6.61
CA LEU A 74 -9.05 13.42 -6.57
C LEU A 74 -9.50 13.07 -5.14
N LEU A 75 -8.59 13.21 -4.18
CA LEU A 75 -8.90 13.01 -2.76
C LEU A 75 -9.79 14.13 -2.19
N ALA A 76 -9.62 15.37 -2.68
CA ALA A 76 -10.54 16.49 -2.37
C ALA A 76 -11.99 16.14 -2.70
N LYS A 77 -12.20 15.43 -3.81
CA LYS A 77 -13.52 14.98 -4.24
C LYS A 77 -14.05 13.82 -3.39
N ALA A 78 -13.19 12.89 -3.01
CA ALA A 78 -13.52 11.78 -2.10
C ALA A 78 -14.01 12.24 -0.70
N LEU A 79 -13.57 13.43 -0.28
CA LEU A 79 -14.00 14.12 0.95
C LEU A 79 -15.42 14.71 0.86
N LYS A 80 -15.82 15.28 -0.27
CA LYS A 80 -17.09 16.04 -0.42
C LYS A 80 -18.35 15.17 -0.52
N GLY A 81 -18.21 13.86 -0.71
CA GLY A 81 -19.32 12.95 -1.01
C GLY A 81 -20.50 12.91 -0.02
N ALA A 82 -20.43 13.40 1.22
CA ALA A 82 -21.60 13.38 2.10
C ALA A 82 -21.54 14.43 3.23
N THR A 83 -22.36 15.47 3.12
CA THR A 83 -22.64 16.39 4.23
C THR A 83 -24.13 16.75 4.26
N SER A 84 -24.92 15.97 5.03
CA SER A 84 -26.05 16.44 5.84
C SER A 84 -26.81 15.27 6.48
N GLY A 85 -26.71 15.11 7.82
CA GLY A 85 -27.57 14.20 8.62
C GLY A 85 -26.87 13.54 9.82
N GLN A 86 -27.60 13.21 10.89
CA GLN A 86 -27.06 12.60 12.12
C GLN A 86 -26.42 11.21 11.92
N ARG A 87 -26.85 10.45 10.90
CA ARG A 87 -26.16 9.22 10.44
C ARG A 87 -24.76 9.47 9.87
N ALA A 88 -24.36 10.73 9.69
CA ALA A 88 -23.06 11.11 9.16
C ALA A 88 -21.96 11.20 10.22
N LYS A 89 -22.27 11.18 11.54
CA LYS A 89 -21.26 11.29 12.61
C LYS A 89 -20.49 9.98 12.84
N GLU A 90 -21.16 8.84 13.01
CA GLU A 90 -20.49 7.52 13.13
C GLU A 90 -19.83 7.07 11.81
N ASN A 91 -20.40 7.49 10.66
CA ASN A 91 -19.78 7.30 9.35
C ASN A 91 -18.56 8.21 9.11
N ASP A 92 -18.31 9.20 9.96
CA ASP A 92 -17.23 10.16 9.75
C ASP A 92 -15.86 9.55 10.07
N ASP A 93 -15.74 8.77 11.15
CA ASP A 93 -14.46 8.19 11.58
C ASP A 93 -13.95 7.11 10.63
N MET A 94 -14.83 6.22 10.18
CA MET A 94 -14.49 5.23 9.15
C MET A 94 -14.15 5.92 7.82
N ARG A 95 -14.89 6.97 7.44
CA ARG A 95 -14.59 7.78 6.27
C ARG A 95 -13.23 8.46 6.39
N ARG A 96 -12.94 9.06 7.54
CA ARG A 96 -11.67 9.75 7.81
C ARG A 96 -10.52 8.78 7.71
N THR A 97 -10.62 7.64 8.38
CA THR A 97 -9.61 6.57 8.34
C THR A 97 -9.34 6.10 6.91
N ALA A 98 -10.39 5.90 6.09
CA ALA A 98 -10.23 5.52 4.68
C ALA A 98 -9.49 6.58 3.85
N ILE A 99 -9.80 7.87 4.05
CA ILE A 99 -9.17 8.98 3.33
C ILE A 99 -7.71 9.10 3.73
N VAL A 100 -7.42 8.99 5.02
CA VAL A 100 -6.07 9.04 5.59
C VAL A 100 -5.22 7.89 5.06
N CYS A 101 -5.74 6.66 5.08
CA CYS A 101 -5.03 5.51 4.52
C CYS A 101 -4.83 5.66 3.00
N ALA A 102 -5.84 6.14 2.27
CA ALA A 102 -5.72 6.40 0.84
C ALA A 102 -4.66 7.45 0.52
N GLN A 103 -4.59 8.55 1.29
CA GLN A 103 -3.54 9.55 1.16
C GLN A 103 -2.16 8.94 1.46
N GLY A 104 -2.04 8.18 2.55
CA GLY A 104 -0.80 7.51 2.92
C GLY A 104 -0.27 6.60 1.81
N PHE A 105 -1.14 5.91 1.06
CA PHE A 105 -0.72 5.14 -0.11
C PHE A 105 -0.36 6.02 -1.31
N MET A 106 -1.14 7.06 -1.62
CA MET A 106 -0.91 7.90 -2.80
C MET A 106 0.40 8.68 -2.72
N ALA A 107 0.74 9.17 -1.52
CA ALA A 107 1.96 9.94 -1.26
C ALA A 107 3.07 9.07 -0.62
N ALA A 108 2.97 7.75 -0.69
CA ALA A 108 3.97 6.86 -0.10
C ALA A 108 5.36 7.10 -0.69
N GLY A 109 6.32 7.50 0.14
CA GLY A 109 7.71 7.73 -0.23
C GLY A 109 7.97 8.99 -1.07
N THR A 110 7.05 9.97 -1.10
CA THR A 110 7.20 11.21 -1.89
C THR A 110 7.40 12.46 -1.04
N ASP A 111 7.38 12.33 0.29
CA ASP A 111 7.53 13.41 1.29
C ASP A 111 6.55 14.60 1.12
N ASP A 112 5.49 14.44 0.31
CA ASP A 112 4.50 15.47 0.02
C ASP A 112 3.38 15.50 1.08
N GLU A 113 3.46 16.51 1.95
CA GLU A 113 2.48 16.78 2.99
C GLU A 113 1.36 17.75 2.56
N GLY A 114 1.35 18.20 1.30
CA GLY A 114 0.48 19.28 0.82
C GLY A 114 -1.00 19.05 1.13
N PHE A 115 -1.48 17.81 1.01
CA PHE A 115 -2.85 17.43 1.36
C PHE A 115 -3.18 17.66 2.84
N ILE A 116 -2.26 17.29 3.74
CA ILE A 116 -2.47 17.32 5.19
C ILE A 116 -2.41 18.76 5.68
N ARG A 117 -1.42 19.52 5.21
CA ARG A 117 -1.27 20.96 5.50
C ARG A 117 -2.50 21.75 5.03
N ALA A 118 -2.96 21.52 3.80
CA ALA A 118 -4.15 22.20 3.25
C ALA A 118 -5.45 21.91 4.03
N ARG A 119 -5.49 20.81 4.80
CA ARG A 119 -6.70 20.36 5.50
C ARG A 119 -6.53 20.19 7.00
N PHE A 120 -5.55 20.86 7.59
CA PHE A 120 -5.26 20.77 9.02
C PHE A 120 -6.50 20.91 9.92
N ARG A 121 -7.44 21.82 9.59
CA ARG A 121 -8.70 21.99 10.35
C ARG A 121 -9.57 20.74 10.37
N TRP A 122 -9.58 19.95 9.30
CA TRP A 122 -10.34 18.69 9.22
C TRP A 122 -9.68 17.59 10.05
N PHE A 123 -8.34 17.52 10.03
CA PHE A 123 -7.56 16.62 10.86
C PHE A 123 -7.70 16.94 12.36
N LYS A 124 -7.71 18.22 12.74
CA LYS A 124 -7.89 18.68 14.13
C LYS A 124 -9.23 18.25 14.74
N GLN A 125 -10.23 17.96 13.92
CA GLN A 125 -11.54 17.49 14.40
C GLN A 125 -11.58 15.98 14.65
N ALA A 126 -10.52 15.23 14.33
CA ALA A 126 -10.45 13.79 14.54
C ALA A 126 -10.35 13.45 16.03
N LYS A 127 -10.76 12.22 16.39
CA LYS A 127 -10.71 11.70 17.76
C LYS A 127 -10.18 10.27 17.78
N GLY A 128 -9.53 9.89 18.88
CA GLY A 128 -9.05 8.54 19.13
C GLY A 128 -8.16 7.98 18.02
N TRP A 129 -8.43 6.74 17.60
CA TRP A 129 -7.68 6.01 16.58
C TRP A 129 -7.63 6.68 15.20
N VAL A 130 -8.51 7.65 14.91
CA VAL A 130 -8.43 8.44 13.67
C VAL A 130 -7.28 9.44 13.73
N ILE A 131 -7.01 10.04 14.89
CA ILE A 131 -5.81 10.89 15.11
C ILE A 131 -4.57 10.03 14.93
N PHE A 132 -4.56 8.85 15.57
CA PHE A 132 -3.48 7.88 15.43
C PHE A 132 -3.22 7.55 13.96
N ALA A 133 -4.25 7.16 13.21
CA ALA A 133 -4.12 6.82 11.79
C ALA A 133 -3.61 8.00 10.96
N SER A 134 -4.02 9.23 11.31
CA SER A 134 -3.61 10.45 10.62
C SER A 134 -2.12 10.70 10.75
N VAL A 135 -1.58 10.63 11.98
CA VAL A 135 -0.15 10.78 12.22
C VAL A 135 0.62 9.57 11.67
N ALA A 136 0.10 8.36 11.85
CA ALA A 136 0.68 7.14 11.28
C ALA A 136 0.83 7.19 9.75
N SER A 137 -0.13 7.79 9.05
CA SER A 137 -0.08 7.93 7.59
C SER A 137 1.11 8.76 7.11
N MET A 138 1.62 9.68 7.95
CA MET A 138 2.84 10.42 7.65
C MET A 138 4.06 9.49 7.56
N GLY A 139 4.12 8.41 8.34
CA GLY A 139 5.18 7.41 8.22
C GLY A 139 5.14 6.62 6.92
N ALA A 140 3.95 6.46 6.31
CA ALA A 140 3.86 5.92 4.96
C ALA A 140 4.36 6.93 3.92
N ILE A 141 4.07 8.23 4.11
CA ILE A 141 4.51 9.32 3.23
C ILE A 141 6.05 9.44 3.24
N HIS A 142 6.64 9.42 4.43
CA HIS A 142 8.08 9.61 4.67
C HIS A 142 8.86 8.29 4.79
N ARG A 143 8.38 7.20 4.19
CA ARG A 143 8.93 5.84 4.38
C ARG A 143 10.43 5.74 4.06
N PHE A 144 10.93 6.49 3.08
CA PHE A 144 12.34 6.46 2.66
C PHE A 144 13.19 7.59 3.28
N GLY A 145 12.57 8.52 4.02
CA GLY A 145 13.23 9.64 4.70
C GLY A 145 13.85 9.27 6.04
N ILE A 146 14.72 8.25 6.08
CA ILE A 146 15.31 7.71 7.33
C ILE A 146 16.13 8.76 8.09
N THR A 147 16.83 9.64 7.37
CA THR A 147 17.75 10.65 7.94
C THR A 147 17.06 11.91 8.44
N ASP A 148 15.99 12.35 7.80
CA ASP A 148 15.28 13.57 8.18
C ASP A 148 14.01 13.23 8.96
N GLN A 149 14.09 13.40 10.27
CA GLN A 149 12.98 13.15 11.20
C GLN A 149 12.35 14.46 11.71
N SER A 150 12.73 15.61 11.14
CA SER A 150 12.26 16.94 11.59
C SER A 150 10.73 17.06 11.56
N TRP A 151 10.09 16.49 10.55
CA TRP A 151 8.63 16.48 10.38
C TRP A 151 7.89 15.74 11.51
N LEU A 152 8.56 14.77 12.16
CA LEU A 152 7.98 13.95 13.22
C LEU A 152 8.21 14.55 14.62
N GLN A 153 9.25 15.38 14.79
CA GLN A 153 9.62 15.95 16.10
C GLN A 153 8.47 16.69 16.79
N ALA A 154 7.59 17.34 16.02
CA ALA A 154 6.43 18.04 16.56
C ALA A 154 5.38 17.11 17.19
N TYR A 155 5.41 15.80 16.89
CA TYR A 155 4.47 14.81 17.43
C TYR A 155 5.14 13.79 18.35
N LEU A 156 6.48 13.75 18.40
CA LEU A 156 7.20 12.79 19.24
C LEU A 156 6.96 13.04 20.74
N PRO A 157 6.99 11.97 21.55
CA PRO A 157 6.76 12.07 22.98
C PRO A 157 7.69 13.03 23.72
N ASP A 158 8.94 13.19 23.25
CA ASP A 158 9.97 14.04 23.87
C ASP A 158 9.52 15.50 24.08
N ASN A 159 8.62 16.00 23.21
CA ASN A 159 8.16 17.38 23.23
C ASN A 159 6.79 17.59 23.89
N GLN A 160 5.97 16.54 24.05
CA GLN A 160 4.54 16.69 24.38
C GLN A 160 4.04 15.77 25.49
N PHE A 161 4.73 14.68 25.79
CA PHE A 161 4.10 13.53 26.42
C PHE A 161 3.91 13.66 27.94
N VAL A 162 4.94 14.11 28.66
CA VAL A 162 4.95 13.97 30.13
C VAL A 162 3.98 14.94 30.83
N ALA A 163 3.66 16.09 30.23
CA ALA A 163 2.73 17.07 30.82
C ALA A 163 1.28 16.99 30.27
N ALA A 164 1.06 16.47 29.06
CA ALA A 164 -0.25 16.48 28.40
C ALA A 164 -1.10 15.22 28.68
N VAL A 165 -0.47 14.05 28.82
CA VAL A 165 -1.17 12.77 29.03
C VAL A 165 -1.93 12.74 30.36
N THR A 166 -1.45 13.48 31.37
CA THR A 166 -2.10 13.60 32.68
C THR A 166 -3.36 14.45 32.68
N GLN A 167 -3.60 15.25 31.63
CA GLN A 167 -4.74 16.18 31.56
C GLN A 167 -5.83 15.69 30.59
N ASP A 168 -5.45 15.15 29.43
CA ASP A 168 -6.40 14.66 28.40
C ASP A 168 -5.96 13.30 27.82
N PRO A 169 -6.74 12.21 28.01
CA PRO A 169 -6.41 10.90 27.43
C PRO A 169 -6.48 10.88 25.89
N GLU A 170 -7.19 11.81 25.25
CA GLU A 170 -7.17 11.97 23.77
C GLU A 170 -5.80 12.45 23.26
N ALA A 171 -4.99 13.10 24.11
CA ALA A 171 -3.67 13.62 23.73
C ALA A 171 -2.63 12.53 23.46
N ALA A 172 -2.86 11.29 23.93
CA ALA A 172 -1.93 10.17 23.75
C ALA A 172 -1.93 9.58 22.32
N TYR A 173 -2.99 9.81 21.52
CA TYR A 173 -3.12 9.17 20.20
C TYR A 173 -2.21 9.76 19.12
N ALA A 174 -1.92 11.07 19.17
CA ALA A 174 -0.99 11.70 18.26
C ALA A 174 0.46 11.22 18.43
N PRO A 175 1.05 11.22 19.65
CA PRO A 175 2.39 10.68 19.87
C PRO A 175 2.46 9.18 19.63
N ALA A 176 1.40 8.42 19.93
CA ALA A 176 1.34 7.00 19.58
C ALA A 176 1.40 6.79 18.06
N GLY A 177 0.65 7.58 17.28
CA GLY A 177 0.71 7.54 15.82
C GLY A 177 2.09 7.93 15.28
N ALA A 178 2.79 8.85 15.97
CA ALA A 178 4.15 9.25 15.61
C ALA A 178 5.17 8.13 15.83
N VAL A 179 5.08 7.43 16.96
CA VAL A 179 5.89 6.24 17.24
C VAL A 179 5.63 5.14 16.21
N PHE A 180 4.37 4.93 15.82
CA PHE A 180 4.04 3.99 14.76
C PHE A 180 4.59 4.40 13.39
N ALA A 181 4.53 5.70 13.06
CA ALA A 181 5.16 6.25 11.86
C ALA A 181 6.67 6.01 11.84
N LEU A 182 7.36 6.22 12.97
CA LEU A 182 8.80 5.92 13.11
C LEU A 182 9.10 4.44 12.83
N GLY A 183 8.28 3.53 13.38
CA GLY A 183 8.38 2.10 13.13
C GLY A 183 8.17 1.72 11.66
N LEU A 184 7.24 2.38 10.98
CA LEU A 184 7.04 2.21 9.53
C LEU A 184 8.23 2.71 8.73
N CYS A 185 8.84 3.86 9.07
CA CYS A 185 10.00 4.42 8.38
C CYS A 185 11.27 3.56 8.54
N HIS A 186 11.44 2.88 9.68
CA HIS A 186 12.62 2.08 9.99
C HIS A 186 12.37 0.57 9.96
N ALA A 187 11.28 0.11 9.34
CA ALA A 187 10.94 -1.31 9.33
C ALA A 187 12.02 -2.14 8.62
N GLY A 188 12.58 -3.11 9.36
CA GLY A 188 13.67 -4.00 8.93
C GLY A 188 15.09 -3.43 9.06
N ALA A 189 15.29 -2.24 9.62
CA ALA A 189 16.59 -1.55 9.68
C ALA A 189 17.36 -1.74 11.01
N ALA A 190 16.81 -2.47 12.00
CA ALA A 190 17.37 -2.56 13.36
C ALA A 190 18.85 -2.96 13.49
N SER A 191 19.33 -3.84 12.62
CA SER A 191 20.60 -4.54 12.83
C SER A 191 21.82 -3.81 12.25
N LYS A 192 21.62 -2.73 11.48
CA LYS A 192 22.67 -2.26 10.54
C LYS A 192 22.95 -0.77 10.49
N SER A 193 22.13 0.08 11.12
CA SER A 193 22.28 1.53 10.99
C SER A 193 22.83 2.21 12.24
N GLU A 194 23.72 3.18 12.04
CA GLU A 194 24.15 4.13 13.08
C GLU A 194 22.97 4.97 13.60
N HIS A 195 21.81 4.94 12.94
CA HIS A 195 20.64 5.79 13.20
C HIS A 195 19.41 4.97 13.65
N SER A 196 19.63 3.79 14.22
CA SER A 196 18.56 2.90 14.68
C SER A 196 17.68 3.60 15.74
N PRO A 197 16.33 3.62 15.58
CA PRO A 197 15.43 4.22 16.55
C PRO A 197 15.19 3.32 17.77
N LEU A 198 15.82 2.14 17.87
CA LEU A 198 15.58 1.18 18.96
C LEU A 198 15.82 1.76 20.36
N PRO A 199 16.94 2.47 20.66
CA PRO A 199 17.14 3.07 21.97
C PRO A 199 16.05 4.08 22.33
N GLN A 200 15.62 4.86 21.33
CA GLN A 200 14.53 5.82 21.49
C GLN A 200 13.19 5.11 21.77
N LEU A 201 12.88 4.04 21.02
CA LEU A 201 11.67 3.23 21.23
C LEU A 201 11.66 2.54 22.61
N LEU A 202 12.80 2.06 23.10
CA LEU A 202 12.94 1.50 24.45
C LEU A 202 12.65 2.55 25.52
N SER A 203 13.15 3.78 25.35
CA SER A 203 12.84 4.88 26.27
C SER A 203 11.33 5.19 26.28
N TYR A 204 10.68 5.19 25.12
CA TYR A 204 9.24 5.38 25.01
C TYR A 204 8.44 4.23 25.61
N LEU A 205 8.89 2.98 25.49
CA LEU A 205 8.27 1.82 26.14
C LEU A 205 8.30 1.98 27.66
N GLN A 206 9.45 2.35 28.22
CA GLN A 206 9.60 2.59 29.67
C GLN A 206 8.68 3.73 30.15
N MET A 207 8.65 4.86 29.43
CA MET A 207 7.76 5.98 29.74
C MET A 207 6.27 5.62 29.62
N ALA A 208 5.89 4.90 28.56
CA ALA A 208 4.52 4.46 28.32
C ALA A 208 4.05 3.45 29.39
N THR A 209 4.97 2.63 29.89
CA THR A 209 4.70 1.67 30.98
C THR A 209 4.46 2.40 32.30
N GLN A 210 5.26 3.41 32.61
CA GLN A 210 5.08 4.25 33.81
C GLN A 210 3.76 5.04 33.78
N THR A 211 3.38 5.56 32.61
CA THR A 211 2.15 6.34 32.42
C THR A 211 0.91 5.48 32.18
N GLN A 212 1.07 4.15 32.01
CA GLN A 212 0.01 3.20 31.64
C GLN A 212 -0.82 3.65 30.42
N SER A 213 -0.17 4.28 29.45
CA SER A 213 -0.85 4.79 28.25
C SER A 213 -1.03 3.68 27.21
N ALA A 214 -2.26 3.17 27.10
CA ALA A 214 -2.59 2.07 26.19
C ALA A 214 -2.25 2.32 24.70
N PRO A 215 -2.61 3.48 24.09
CA PRO A 215 -2.27 3.74 22.68
C PRO A 215 -0.76 3.76 22.43
N MET A 216 0.01 4.26 23.40
CA MET A 216 1.47 4.33 23.30
C MET A 216 2.12 2.97 23.44
N LEU A 217 1.68 2.15 24.41
CA LEU A 217 2.19 0.80 24.58
C LEU A 217 1.88 -0.08 23.36
N HIS A 218 0.68 0.08 22.79
CA HIS A 218 0.33 -0.56 21.52
C HIS A 218 1.28 -0.17 20.38
N ALA A 219 1.50 1.14 20.20
CA ALA A 219 2.33 1.66 19.12
C ALA A 219 3.81 1.31 19.26
N THR A 220 4.37 1.49 20.46
CA THR A 220 5.76 1.16 20.78
C THR A 220 6.04 -0.32 20.58
N GLY A 221 5.17 -1.20 21.10
CA GLY A 221 5.32 -2.65 20.92
C GLY A 221 5.33 -3.07 19.45
N LEU A 222 4.38 -2.57 18.66
CA LEU A 222 4.30 -2.89 17.24
C LEU A 222 5.48 -2.28 16.45
N SER A 223 5.87 -1.03 16.72
CA SER A 223 7.00 -0.37 16.08
C SER A 223 8.32 -1.05 16.38
N MET A 224 8.56 -1.45 17.62
CA MET A 224 9.77 -2.18 17.99
C MET A 224 9.87 -3.46 17.18
N GLY A 225 8.78 -4.23 17.04
CA GLY A 225 8.76 -5.43 16.19
C GLY A 225 8.97 -5.14 14.71
N LEU A 226 8.41 -4.06 14.17
CA LEU A 226 8.65 -3.66 12.77
C LEU A 226 10.12 -3.31 12.52
N VAL A 227 10.75 -2.57 13.43
CA VAL A 227 12.15 -2.16 13.31
C VAL A 227 13.09 -3.37 13.47
N SER A 228 12.85 -4.19 14.51
CA SER A 228 13.64 -5.37 14.88
C SER A 228 13.25 -6.67 14.18
N MET A 229 12.54 -6.56 13.06
CA MET A 229 11.98 -7.70 12.35
C MET A 229 13.06 -8.72 11.96
N GLY A 230 12.93 -9.98 12.43
CA GLY A 230 13.86 -11.06 12.12
C GLY A 230 15.24 -10.99 12.78
N THR A 231 15.44 -10.11 13.77
CA THR A 231 16.70 -10.04 14.54
C THR A 231 16.82 -11.17 15.56
N HIS A 232 15.70 -11.71 16.02
CA HIS A 232 15.63 -12.73 17.08
C HIS A 232 16.25 -12.30 18.42
N ASP A 233 16.27 -10.99 18.71
CA ASP A 233 16.82 -10.48 19.96
C ASP A 233 15.91 -10.84 21.15
N ILE A 234 16.39 -11.76 21.98
CA ILE A 234 15.67 -12.26 23.15
C ILE A 234 15.50 -11.17 24.20
N THR A 235 16.43 -10.22 24.31
CA THR A 235 16.35 -9.15 25.32
C THR A 235 15.18 -8.22 25.03
N LEU A 236 15.03 -7.81 23.77
CA LEU A 236 13.88 -7.03 23.30
C LEU A 236 12.57 -7.80 23.45
N PHE A 237 12.58 -9.13 23.25
CA PHE A 237 11.39 -9.95 23.54
C PHE A 237 11.02 -9.87 25.02
N ASP A 238 11.98 -10.08 25.91
CA ASP A 238 11.75 -10.13 27.35
C ASP A 238 11.33 -8.75 27.91
N ASP A 239 11.74 -7.65 27.27
CA ASP A 239 11.26 -6.29 27.58
C ASP A 239 9.81 -6.05 27.09
N LEU A 240 9.44 -6.57 25.91
CA LEU A 240 8.11 -6.40 25.32
C LEU A 240 7.05 -7.33 25.92
N TRP A 241 7.44 -8.54 26.29
CA TRP A 241 6.52 -9.60 26.72
C TRP A 241 5.64 -9.20 27.92
N PRO A 242 6.14 -8.53 28.98
CA PRO A 242 5.30 -8.07 30.08
C PRO A 242 4.15 -7.15 29.64
N VAL A 243 4.34 -6.36 28.57
CA VAL A 243 3.30 -5.48 28.02
C VAL A 243 2.18 -6.30 27.34
N THR A 244 2.50 -7.45 26.76
CA THR A 244 1.51 -8.38 26.21
C THR A 244 0.57 -8.95 27.28
N LEU A 245 1.07 -9.07 28.52
CA LEU A 245 0.32 -9.56 29.66
C LEU A 245 -0.53 -8.48 30.36
N SER A 246 -0.52 -7.25 29.84
CA SER A 246 -1.36 -6.18 30.37
C SER A 246 -2.86 -6.48 30.25
N ALA A 247 -3.67 -5.88 31.12
CA ALA A 247 -5.12 -6.08 31.12
C ALA A 247 -5.83 -5.44 29.91
N ASP A 248 -5.17 -4.51 29.22
CA ASP A 248 -5.76 -3.84 28.06
C ASP A 248 -5.53 -4.65 26.77
N PRO A 249 -6.59 -5.11 26.08
CA PRO A 249 -6.45 -5.95 24.90
C PRO A 249 -5.83 -5.23 23.69
N ASP A 250 -5.94 -3.91 23.62
CA ASP A 250 -5.34 -3.13 22.54
C ASP A 250 -3.82 -3.08 22.72
N THR A 251 -3.36 -2.75 23.91
CA THR A 251 -1.94 -2.83 24.28
C THR A 251 -1.35 -4.23 24.02
N GLY A 252 -2.05 -5.28 24.47
CA GLY A 252 -1.62 -6.66 24.29
C GLY A 252 -1.53 -7.09 22.82
N MET A 253 -2.42 -6.60 21.95
CA MET A 253 -2.35 -6.85 20.51
C MET A 253 -1.06 -6.30 19.89
N GLY A 254 -0.73 -5.03 20.17
CA GLY A 254 0.42 -4.36 19.56
C GLY A 254 1.74 -5.01 19.95
N SER A 255 1.91 -5.30 21.24
CA SER A 255 3.11 -5.99 21.75
C SER A 255 3.21 -7.43 21.23
N ALA A 256 2.12 -8.21 21.23
CA ALA A 256 2.13 -9.59 20.73
C ALA A 256 2.50 -9.70 19.24
N LEU A 257 1.97 -8.81 18.40
CA LEU A 257 2.38 -8.72 16.99
C LEU A 257 3.84 -8.30 16.87
N GLY A 258 4.30 -7.36 17.69
CA GLY A 258 5.70 -6.92 17.75
C GLY A 258 6.66 -8.06 18.09
N CYS A 259 6.38 -8.83 19.14
CA CYS A 259 7.12 -10.04 19.51
C CYS A 259 7.17 -11.06 18.35
N GLY A 260 6.06 -11.25 17.63
CA GLY A 260 6.01 -12.13 16.46
C GLY A 260 6.88 -11.66 15.29
N LEU A 261 6.90 -10.35 15.02
CA LEU A 261 7.75 -9.76 13.96
C LEU A 261 9.24 -9.85 14.29
N LEU A 262 9.61 -9.60 15.55
CA LEU A 262 10.97 -9.80 16.06
C LEU A 262 11.41 -11.27 15.89
N MET A 263 10.49 -12.22 16.11
CA MET A 263 10.71 -13.67 15.97
C MET A 263 10.53 -14.20 14.54
N LEU A 264 10.39 -13.35 13.51
CA LEU A 264 10.13 -13.78 12.13
C LEU A 264 11.14 -14.87 11.66
N GLY A 265 10.65 -16.05 11.30
CA GLY A 265 11.47 -17.17 10.81
C GLY A 265 12.32 -17.88 11.87
N SER A 266 12.02 -17.74 13.16
CA SER A 266 12.80 -18.35 14.25
C SER A 266 12.58 -19.85 14.42
N VAL A 267 11.49 -20.44 13.91
CA VAL A 267 11.10 -21.83 14.20
C VAL A 267 12.18 -22.84 13.78
N SER A 268 12.81 -22.66 12.62
CA SER A 268 13.89 -23.54 12.18
C SER A 268 15.11 -23.48 13.11
N LYS A 269 15.40 -22.29 13.66
CA LYS A 269 16.52 -22.08 14.60
C LYS A 269 16.19 -22.62 15.99
N ALA A 270 14.94 -22.50 16.42
CA ALA A 270 14.45 -22.92 17.74
C ALA A 270 14.58 -24.45 17.98
N GLN A 271 14.57 -25.25 16.92
CA GLN A 271 14.71 -26.71 17.01
C GLN A 271 16.13 -27.20 17.33
N THR A 272 17.13 -26.32 17.25
CA THR A 272 18.51 -26.64 17.61
C THR A 272 18.73 -26.52 19.12
N GLU A 273 19.74 -27.20 19.67
CA GLU A 273 20.08 -27.11 21.11
C GLU A 273 20.40 -25.66 21.53
N ALA A 274 21.07 -24.89 20.66
CA ALA A 274 21.33 -23.47 20.87
C ALA A 274 20.07 -22.58 20.76
N GLY A 275 19.00 -23.10 20.18
CA GLY A 275 17.72 -22.43 19.97
C GLY A 275 16.70 -22.61 21.10
N GLN A 276 17.04 -23.34 22.17
CA GLN A 276 16.19 -23.49 23.36
C GLN A 276 15.57 -22.17 23.86
N PRO A 277 16.32 -21.06 24.01
CA PRO A 277 15.70 -19.82 24.46
C PRO A 277 14.64 -19.30 23.49
N LEU A 278 14.81 -19.48 22.18
CA LEU A 278 13.80 -19.09 21.19
C LEU A 278 12.55 -19.97 21.31
N GLN A 279 12.74 -21.28 21.49
CA GLN A 279 11.64 -22.22 21.68
C GLN A 279 10.80 -21.86 22.93
N GLU A 280 11.44 -21.50 24.04
CA GLU A 280 10.75 -21.04 25.25
C GLU A 280 9.84 -19.83 24.98
N ARG A 281 10.31 -18.86 24.19
CA ARG A 281 9.52 -17.65 23.85
C ARG A 281 8.34 -17.99 22.93
N LEU A 282 8.52 -18.91 21.99
CA LEU A 282 7.42 -19.43 21.17
C LEU A 282 6.38 -20.16 22.03
N ASP A 283 6.82 -20.93 23.02
CA ASP A 283 5.92 -21.63 23.95
C ASP A 283 5.18 -20.64 24.87
N MET A 284 5.84 -19.55 25.30
CA MET A 284 5.19 -18.45 26.03
C MET A 284 4.07 -17.81 25.18
N MET A 285 4.32 -17.52 23.91
CA MET A 285 3.30 -17.01 22.97
C MET A 285 2.15 -17.98 22.78
N LEU A 286 2.44 -19.28 22.64
CA LEU A 286 1.44 -20.33 22.46
C LEU A 286 0.55 -20.47 23.70
N ASN A 287 1.15 -20.47 24.90
CA ASN A 287 0.41 -20.57 26.15
C ASN A 287 -0.45 -19.32 26.38
N GLN A 288 0.06 -18.13 26.11
CA GLN A 288 -0.74 -16.90 26.21
C GLN A 288 -1.94 -16.92 25.26
N ALA A 289 -1.79 -17.46 24.05
CA ALA A 289 -2.90 -17.61 23.11
C ALA A 289 -4.00 -18.58 23.60
N ARG A 290 -3.63 -19.58 24.41
CA ARG A 290 -4.55 -20.53 25.04
C ARG A 290 -5.24 -19.97 26.28
N ASP A 291 -4.49 -19.23 27.10
CA ASP A 291 -4.93 -18.87 28.45
C ASP A 291 -5.69 -17.53 28.47
N THR A 292 -5.34 -16.60 27.58
CA THR A 292 -5.97 -15.26 27.58
C THR A 292 -7.48 -15.32 27.33
N GLU A 293 -8.24 -14.47 28.00
CA GLU A 293 -9.68 -14.29 27.73
C GLU A 293 -9.92 -13.35 26.53
N HIS A 294 -8.92 -12.54 26.18
CA HIS A 294 -9.05 -11.51 25.16
C HIS A 294 -8.78 -12.07 23.76
N GLU A 295 -9.82 -12.14 22.92
CA GLU A 295 -9.72 -12.63 21.55
C GLU A 295 -8.67 -11.89 20.70
N ARG A 296 -8.53 -10.57 20.91
CA ARG A 296 -7.56 -9.72 20.21
C ARG A 296 -6.12 -10.16 20.50
N VAL A 297 -5.80 -10.44 21.76
CA VAL A 297 -4.48 -10.90 22.19
C VAL A 297 -4.24 -12.32 21.70
N ALA A 298 -5.23 -13.22 21.85
CA ALA A 298 -5.14 -14.59 21.34
C ALA A 298 -4.85 -14.64 19.83
N ARG A 299 -5.55 -13.83 19.04
CA ARG A 299 -5.31 -13.71 17.60
C ARG A 299 -3.92 -13.17 17.32
N SER A 300 -3.49 -12.13 18.04
CA SER A 300 -2.19 -11.48 17.82
C SER A 300 -1.03 -12.41 18.14
N CYS A 301 -1.10 -13.17 19.24
CA CYS A 301 -0.13 -14.21 19.54
C CYS A 301 -0.13 -15.32 18.46
N ALA A 302 -1.30 -15.75 17.99
CA ALA A 302 -1.40 -16.77 16.95
C ALA A 302 -0.84 -16.32 15.59
N VAL A 303 -1.10 -15.07 15.20
CA VAL A 303 -0.48 -14.45 14.00
C VAL A 303 1.01 -14.20 14.22
N GLY A 304 1.43 -13.86 15.44
CA GLY A 304 2.85 -13.73 15.79
C GLY A 304 3.60 -15.06 15.65
N LEU A 305 3.01 -16.17 16.10
CA LEU A 305 3.52 -17.53 15.84
C LEU A 305 3.56 -17.86 14.35
N ALA A 306 2.63 -17.34 13.55
CA ALA A 306 2.67 -17.48 12.10
C ALA A 306 3.86 -16.76 11.46
N PHE A 307 4.25 -15.58 11.96
CA PHE A 307 5.48 -14.91 11.54
C PHE A 307 6.73 -15.74 11.90
N ALA A 308 6.76 -16.35 13.08
CA ALA A 308 7.86 -17.24 13.45
C ALA A 308 8.06 -18.42 12.49
N CYS A 309 6.99 -18.84 11.80
CA CYS A 309 7.03 -19.92 10.81
C CYS A 309 7.55 -19.49 9.42
N TYR A 310 7.78 -18.19 9.17
CA TYR A 310 8.15 -17.68 7.84
C TYR A 310 9.35 -18.44 7.24
N GLU A 311 9.17 -18.97 6.02
CA GLU A 311 10.16 -19.75 5.26
C GLU A 311 10.78 -20.97 5.98
N CYS A 312 10.17 -21.44 7.08
CA CYS A 312 10.63 -22.62 7.83
C CYS A 312 10.16 -23.96 7.24
N ARG A 313 9.29 -23.94 6.22
CA ARG A 313 8.80 -25.14 5.49
C ARG A 313 8.39 -26.31 6.41
N GLN A 314 9.11 -27.44 6.33
CA GLN A 314 8.75 -28.67 7.05
C GLN A 314 8.92 -28.52 8.56
N ASP A 315 9.87 -27.69 9.01
CA ASP A 315 10.17 -27.48 10.42
C ASP A 315 9.00 -26.80 11.16
N ALA A 316 8.18 -26.03 10.44
CA ALA A 316 6.98 -25.39 10.99
C ALA A 316 5.78 -26.34 11.16
N LEU A 317 5.79 -27.53 10.54
CA LEU A 317 4.63 -28.44 10.52
C LEU A 317 4.14 -28.89 11.92
N PRO A 318 5.01 -29.17 12.91
CA PRO A 318 4.56 -29.51 14.27
C PRO A 318 3.76 -28.38 14.91
N LEU A 319 4.24 -27.14 14.82
CA LEU A 319 3.56 -25.96 15.35
C LEU A 319 2.23 -25.71 14.62
N ILE A 320 2.23 -25.81 13.28
CA ILE A 320 1.00 -25.67 12.48
C ILE A 320 -0.05 -26.69 12.91
N LYS A 321 0.32 -27.97 13.05
CA LYS A 321 -0.60 -29.03 13.50
C LYS A 321 -1.14 -28.77 14.90
N THR A 322 -0.30 -28.25 15.80
CA THR A 322 -0.75 -27.85 17.13
C THR A 322 -1.84 -26.79 17.02
N LEU A 323 -1.60 -25.71 16.27
CA LEU A 323 -2.57 -24.62 16.07
C LEU A 323 -3.86 -25.09 15.37
N GLU A 324 -3.79 -26.00 14.41
CA GLU A 324 -4.97 -26.53 13.69
C GLU A 324 -5.90 -27.35 14.60
N ASN A 325 -5.33 -28.07 15.57
CA ASN A 325 -6.08 -28.91 16.50
C ASN A 325 -6.69 -28.13 17.67
N GLU A 326 -6.41 -26.84 17.78
CA GLU A 326 -6.93 -26.01 18.86
C GLU A 326 -8.43 -25.71 18.70
N ARG A 327 -9.12 -25.67 19.84
CA ARG A 327 -10.57 -25.41 19.87
C ARG A 327 -10.88 -23.95 19.54
N ARG A 328 -9.97 -23.02 19.83
CA ARG A 328 -10.15 -21.58 19.62
C ARG A 328 -9.99 -21.22 18.14
N PRO A 329 -10.96 -20.52 17.52
CA PRO A 329 -10.86 -20.09 16.13
C PRO A 329 -9.65 -19.22 15.83
N GLN A 330 -9.25 -18.34 16.76
CA GLN A 330 -8.12 -17.42 16.60
C GLN A 330 -6.79 -18.18 16.38
N MET A 331 -6.62 -19.35 17.01
CA MET A 331 -5.44 -20.19 16.85
C MET A 331 -5.47 -20.94 15.52
N ARG A 332 -6.64 -21.46 15.10
CA ARG A 332 -6.81 -22.07 13.77
C ARG A 332 -6.63 -21.06 12.63
N GLU A 333 -7.02 -19.81 12.86
CA GLU A 333 -6.74 -18.69 11.98
C GLU A 333 -5.23 -18.46 11.87
N GLY A 334 -4.52 -18.43 13.00
CA GLY A 334 -3.06 -18.40 13.04
C GLY A 334 -2.42 -19.58 12.31
N ALA A 335 -3.02 -20.77 12.38
CA ALA A 335 -2.54 -21.94 11.64
C ALA A 335 -2.63 -21.75 10.12
N ALA A 336 -3.70 -21.12 9.63
CA ALA A 336 -3.85 -20.79 8.21
C ALA A 336 -2.75 -19.82 7.74
N TRP A 337 -2.46 -18.78 8.53
CA TRP A 337 -1.36 -17.85 8.26
C TRP A 337 0.01 -18.52 8.37
N ALA A 338 0.22 -19.36 9.39
CA ALA A 338 1.49 -20.06 9.63
C ALA A 338 1.81 -20.99 8.47
N ARG A 339 0.82 -21.76 7.97
CA ARG A 339 0.97 -22.62 6.79
C ARG A 339 1.28 -21.80 5.53
N ALA A 340 0.59 -20.67 5.35
CA ALA A 340 0.81 -19.79 4.20
C ALA A 340 2.22 -19.16 4.18
N LEU A 341 2.71 -18.71 5.35
CA LEU A 341 4.03 -18.07 5.49
C LEU A 341 5.18 -19.09 5.52
N ALA A 342 5.00 -20.27 6.09
CA ALA A 342 6.01 -21.33 6.09
C ALA A 342 6.36 -21.84 4.69
N PHE A 343 5.35 -21.86 3.82
CA PHE A 343 5.45 -22.33 2.44
C PHE A 343 5.32 -21.18 1.43
N ALA A 344 5.61 -19.95 1.85
CA ALA A 344 5.49 -18.75 1.01
C ALA A 344 6.28 -18.91 -0.30
N GLY A 345 5.60 -18.67 -1.43
CA GLY A 345 6.16 -18.79 -2.78
C GLY A 345 6.71 -20.16 -3.19
N SER A 346 6.44 -21.22 -2.42
CA SER A 346 6.93 -22.57 -2.72
C SER A 346 6.11 -23.30 -3.78
N GLY A 347 4.81 -22.97 -3.91
CA GLY A 347 3.90 -23.68 -4.81
C GLY A 347 3.58 -25.12 -4.39
N ASP A 348 3.83 -25.50 -3.12
CA ASP A 348 3.59 -26.88 -2.66
C ASP A 348 2.09 -27.24 -2.70
N LEU A 349 1.74 -28.17 -3.58
CA LEU A 349 0.37 -28.61 -3.83
C LEU A 349 -0.26 -29.33 -2.63
N ASP A 350 0.55 -30.05 -1.82
CA ASP A 350 0.03 -30.75 -0.65
C ASP A 350 -0.39 -29.74 0.43
N GLN A 351 0.43 -28.72 0.64
CA GLN A 351 0.15 -27.63 1.58
C GLN A 351 -1.02 -26.78 1.10
N LEU A 352 -1.10 -26.50 -0.20
CA LEU A 352 -2.24 -25.84 -0.82
C LEU A 352 -3.54 -26.62 -0.57
N ARG A 353 -3.52 -27.94 -0.79
CA ARG A 353 -4.69 -28.81 -0.56
C ARG A 353 -5.13 -28.79 0.91
N LEU A 354 -4.18 -28.83 1.85
CA LEU A 354 -4.47 -28.76 3.28
C LEU A 354 -5.03 -27.40 3.68
N LEU A 355 -4.47 -26.30 3.17
CA LEU A 355 -4.95 -24.95 3.42
C LEU A 355 -6.38 -24.73 2.90
N LEU A 356 -6.67 -25.20 1.69
CA LEU A 356 -8.02 -25.14 1.11
C LEU A 356 -9.02 -25.97 1.92
N ARG A 357 -8.61 -27.16 2.38
CA ARG A 357 -9.46 -28.00 3.26
C ARG A 357 -9.78 -27.30 4.57
N LEU A 358 -8.80 -26.67 5.20
CA LEU A 358 -9.01 -25.87 6.42
C LEU A 358 -10.04 -24.76 6.14
N GLY A 359 -9.83 -23.98 5.09
CA GLY A 359 -10.73 -22.88 4.72
C GLY A 359 -12.13 -23.28 4.25
N MET A 360 -12.33 -24.51 3.77
CA MET A 360 -13.66 -25.00 3.34
C MET A 360 -14.43 -25.67 4.48
N ASN A 361 -13.72 -26.33 5.40
CA ASN A 361 -14.34 -27.19 6.42
C ASN A 361 -14.48 -26.51 7.79
N ASP A 362 -13.71 -25.46 8.08
CA ASP A 362 -13.83 -24.77 9.37
C ASP A 362 -15.22 -24.14 9.52
N SER A 363 -15.70 -24.02 10.75
CA SER A 363 -16.95 -23.34 11.06
C SER A 363 -16.79 -21.83 11.15
N ASP A 364 -15.61 -21.34 11.53
CA ASP A 364 -15.37 -19.92 11.78
C ASP A 364 -15.00 -19.17 10.50
N ASP A 365 -15.67 -18.04 10.29
CA ASP A 365 -15.56 -17.26 9.07
C ASP A 365 -14.22 -16.52 8.93
N ASN A 366 -13.52 -16.21 10.03
CA ASN A 366 -12.20 -15.59 9.98
C ASN A 366 -11.15 -16.60 9.52
N VAL A 367 -11.21 -17.83 10.02
CA VAL A 367 -10.34 -18.94 9.58
C VAL A 367 -10.51 -19.17 8.09
N ARG A 368 -11.76 -19.23 7.60
CA ARG A 368 -12.07 -19.37 6.18
C ARG A 368 -11.44 -18.24 5.38
N ARG A 369 -11.68 -16.99 5.75
CA ARG A 369 -11.14 -15.81 5.05
C ARG A 369 -9.61 -15.82 5.02
N ALA A 370 -8.96 -16.10 6.16
CA ALA A 370 -7.51 -16.18 6.29
C ALA A 370 -6.90 -17.25 5.37
N ALA A 371 -7.48 -18.45 5.33
CA ALA A 371 -7.00 -19.53 4.47
C ALA A 371 -6.99 -19.15 2.99
N PHE A 372 -8.05 -18.51 2.48
CA PHE A 372 -8.12 -18.10 1.07
C PHE A 372 -7.21 -16.91 0.73
N ILE A 373 -6.91 -16.03 1.68
CA ILE A 373 -5.87 -15.00 1.49
C ILE A 373 -4.48 -15.68 1.49
N GLY A 374 -4.25 -16.63 2.40
CA GLY A 374 -3.00 -17.37 2.52
C GLY A 374 -2.61 -18.18 1.28
N VAL A 375 -3.58 -18.64 0.47
CA VAL A 375 -3.32 -19.27 -0.85
C VAL A 375 -2.47 -18.38 -1.75
N ALA A 376 -2.71 -17.06 -1.73
CA ALA A 376 -1.94 -16.10 -2.52
C ALA A 376 -0.48 -16.00 -2.05
N LEU A 377 -0.23 -16.11 -0.75
CA LEU A 377 1.12 -16.07 -0.18
C LEU A 377 1.88 -17.38 -0.46
N LEU A 378 1.21 -18.51 -0.35
CA LEU A 378 1.79 -19.84 -0.59
C LEU A 378 2.23 -20.01 -2.04
N LEU A 379 1.39 -19.60 -2.99
CA LEU A 379 1.69 -19.68 -4.42
C LEU A 379 2.65 -18.56 -4.85
N ALA A 380 2.34 -17.32 -4.44
CA ALA A 380 3.03 -16.10 -4.88
C ALA A 380 3.28 -16.05 -6.41
N ASP A 381 2.36 -16.64 -7.16
CA ASP A 381 2.33 -16.64 -8.62
C ASP A 381 0.94 -16.15 -9.09
N PRO A 382 0.87 -15.13 -9.96
CA PRO A 382 -0.40 -14.56 -10.40
C PRO A 382 -1.31 -15.56 -11.11
N GLU A 383 -0.77 -16.38 -12.01
CA GLU A 383 -1.58 -17.28 -12.83
C GLU A 383 -2.12 -18.45 -12.02
N GLU A 384 -1.25 -19.09 -11.25
CA GLU A 384 -1.62 -20.22 -10.42
C GLU A 384 -2.61 -19.81 -9.34
N THR A 385 -2.42 -18.63 -8.74
CA THR A 385 -3.36 -18.10 -7.73
C THR A 385 -4.74 -17.87 -8.33
N VAL A 386 -4.83 -17.27 -9.52
CA VAL A 386 -6.12 -17.07 -10.21
C VAL A 386 -6.77 -18.40 -10.56
N LYS A 387 -6.00 -19.39 -11.03
CA LYS A 387 -6.51 -20.73 -11.33
C LYS A 387 -7.04 -21.42 -10.08
N ALA A 388 -6.32 -21.36 -8.96
CA ALA A 388 -6.69 -21.98 -7.69
C ALA A 388 -7.93 -21.34 -7.05
N LEU A 389 -8.05 -20.01 -7.09
CA LEU A 389 -9.11 -19.27 -6.40
C LEU A 389 -10.35 -19.01 -7.25
N ALA A 390 -10.32 -19.30 -8.57
CA ALA A 390 -11.43 -19.00 -9.48
C ALA A 390 -12.77 -19.63 -9.09
N LEU A 391 -12.78 -20.83 -8.50
CA LEU A 391 -14.02 -21.46 -8.05
C LEU A 391 -14.52 -20.84 -6.74
N SER A 392 -13.60 -20.41 -5.88
CA SER A 392 -13.89 -19.83 -4.56
C SER A 392 -14.61 -18.49 -4.64
N THR A 393 -14.42 -17.71 -5.72
CA THR A 393 -15.16 -16.46 -5.96
C THR A 393 -16.66 -16.69 -6.15
N ARG A 394 -17.08 -17.91 -6.51
CA ARG A 394 -18.50 -18.29 -6.66
C ARG A 394 -19.03 -19.09 -5.47
N SER A 395 -18.26 -19.19 -4.39
CA SER A 395 -18.68 -19.88 -3.16
C SER A 395 -19.93 -19.23 -2.57
N TYR A 396 -20.77 -20.02 -1.93
CA TYR A 396 -21.91 -19.52 -1.16
C TYR A 396 -21.47 -18.67 0.03
N SER A 397 -20.34 -19.01 0.67
CA SER A 397 -19.83 -18.26 1.81
C SER A 397 -19.22 -16.93 1.36
N PRO A 398 -19.75 -15.78 1.82
CA PRO A 398 -19.21 -14.48 1.48
C PRO A 398 -17.79 -14.24 2.04
N HIS A 399 -17.40 -14.88 3.14
CA HIS A 399 -16.06 -14.80 3.69
C HIS A 399 -15.00 -15.46 2.80
N ILE A 400 -15.37 -16.59 2.18
CA ILE A 400 -14.56 -17.24 1.15
C ILE A 400 -14.43 -16.36 -0.08
N ARG A 401 -15.54 -15.74 -0.54
CA ARG A 401 -15.52 -14.81 -1.68
C ARG A 401 -14.62 -13.59 -1.41
N SER A 402 -14.73 -12.99 -0.23
CA SER A 402 -13.90 -11.85 0.20
C SER A 402 -12.41 -12.23 0.29
N GLY A 403 -12.09 -13.37 0.92
CA GLY A 403 -10.72 -13.86 1.02
C GLY A 403 -10.11 -14.19 -0.34
N ALA A 404 -10.86 -14.85 -1.22
CA ALA A 404 -10.45 -15.14 -2.58
C ALA A 404 -10.22 -13.87 -3.41
N ALA A 405 -11.09 -12.86 -3.28
CA ALA A 405 -10.94 -11.57 -3.96
C ALA A 405 -9.63 -10.88 -3.56
N LEU A 406 -9.38 -10.78 -2.24
CA LEU A 406 -8.19 -10.12 -1.72
C LEU A 406 -6.91 -10.89 -2.06
N GLY A 407 -6.95 -12.23 -1.99
CA GLY A 407 -5.84 -13.09 -2.40
C GLY A 407 -5.49 -12.93 -3.89
N ILE A 408 -6.48 -12.92 -4.79
CA ILE A 408 -6.27 -12.63 -6.21
C ILE A 408 -5.65 -11.24 -6.38
N GLY A 409 -6.15 -10.23 -5.66
CA GLY A 409 -5.62 -8.87 -5.71
C GLY A 409 -4.16 -8.75 -5.30
N LEU A 410 -3.77 -9.39 -4.19
CA LEU A 410 -2.40 -9.36 -3.67
C LEU A 410 -1.41 -10.11 -4.58
N ALA A 411 -1.79 -11.27 -5.12
CA ALA A 411 -0.93 -12.03 -6.03
C ALA A 411 -0.81 -11.40 -7.42
N CYS A 412 -1.88 -10.80 -7.93
CA CYS A 412 -1.91 -10.21 -9.28
C CYS A 412 -1.58 -8.71 -9.30
N ALA A 413 -1.04 -8.15 -8.22
CA ALA A 413 -0.73 -6.74 -8.12
C ALA A 413 0.21 -6.28 -9.25
N GLY A 414 -0.15 -5.18 -9.93
CA GLY A 414 0.64 -4.62 -11.05
C GLY A 414 0.64 -5.42 -12.37
N THR A 415 0.05 -6.62 -12.41
CA THR A 415 0.10 -7.50 -13.60
C THR A 415 -0.92 -7.16 -14.68
N GLY A 416 -2.04 -6.52 -14.34
CA GLY A 416 -3.13 -6.27 -15.29
C GLY A 416 -3.84 -7.55 -15.78
N ASN A 417 -3.78 -8.68 -15.06
CA ASN A 417 -4.36 -9.94 -15.52
C ASN A 417 -5.87 -9.85 -15.79
N ARG A 418 -6.28 -10.04 -17.06
CA ARG A 418 -7.69 -9.94 -17.50
C ARG A 418 -8.60 -10.96 -16.85
N ARG A 419 -8.11 -12.18 -16.60
CA ARG A 419 -8.90 -13.24 -15.95
C ARG A 419 -9.21 -12.87 -14.50
N ALA A 420 -8.23 -12.31 -13.79
CA ALA A 420 -8.43 -11.80 -12.43
C ALA A 420 -9.48 -10.68 -12.41
N LEU A 421 -9.35 -9.68 -13.28
CA LEU A 421 -10.29 -8.55 -13.35
C LEU A 421 -11.73 -8.98 -13.64
N THR A 422 -11.92 -9.97 -14.51
CA THR A 422 -13.25 -10.52 -14.82
C THR A 422 -13.89 -11.13 -13.57
N LEU A 423 -13.15 -11.98 -12.85
CA LEU A 423 -13.63 -12.60 -11.61
C LEU A 423 -13.93 -11.57 -10.51
N LEU A 424 -13.09 -10.53 -10.39
CA LEU A 424 -13.28 -9.49 -9.39
C LEU A 424 -14.48 -8.58 -9.72
N ARG A 425 -14.70 -8.27 -11.00
CA ARG A 425 -15.84 -7.49 -11.45
C ARG A 425 -17.17 -8.18 -11.14
N ASP A 426 -17.23 -9.51 -11.30
CA ASP A 426 -18.41 -10.30 -10.93
C ASP A 426 -18.77 -10.14 -9.45
N LEU A 427 -17.74 -10.03 -8.58
CA LEU A 427 -17.92 -9.85 -7.14
C LEU A 427 -18.45 -8.47 -6.73
N GLU A 428 -18.34 -7.45 -7.58
CA GLU A 428 -18.95 -6.13 -7.31
C GLU A 428 -20.48 -6.19 -7.20
N GLY A 429 -21.10 -7.18 -7.85
CA GLY A 429 -22.55 -7.44 -7.76
C GLY A 429 -23.00 -8.18 -6.51
N SER A 430 -22.07 -8.49 -5.58
CA SER A 430 -22.40 -9.21 -4.34
C SER A 430 -23.33 -8.41 -3.44
N LEU A 431 -24.17 -9.11 -2.68
CA LEU A 431 -25.08 -8.48 -1.70
C LEU A 431 -24.31 -7.93 -0.49
N GLU A 432 -23.20 -8.57 -0.12
CA GLU A 432 -22.42 -8.24 1.06
C GLU A 432 -21.37 -7.16 0.75
N SER A 433 -21.47 -6.02 1.44
CA SER A 433 -20.64 -4.84 1.16
C SER A 433 -19.14 -5.05 1.43
N TYR A 434 -18.75 -5.99 2.30
CA TYR A 434 -17.34 -6.31 2.56
C TYR A 434 -16.70 -7.14 1.43
N VAL A 435 -17.51 -7.92 0.70
CA VAL A 435 -17.06 -8.61 -0.52
C VAL A 435 -16.82 -7.57 -1.61
N VAL A 436 -17.73 -6.60 -1.75
CA VAL A 436 -17.57 -5.46 -2.67
C VAL A 436 -16.34 -4.64 -2.30
N GLN A 437 -16.12 -4.33 -1.01
CA GLN A 437 -14.92 -3.66 -0.53
C GLN A 437 -13.64 -4.40 -0.95
N SER A 438 -13.60 -5.72 -0.70
CA SER A 438 -12.44 -6.56 -1.02
C SER A 438 -12.20 -6.60 -2.53
N SER A 439 -13.26 -6.70 -3.34
CA SER A 439 -13.19 -6.67 -4.79
C SER A 439 -12.65 -5.33 -5.32
N LEU A 440 -13.14 -4.19 -4.81
CA LEU A 440 -12.66 -2.87 -5.23
C LEU A 440 -11.17 -2.68 -4.91
N MET A 441 -10.74 -3.08 -3.71
CA MET A 441 -9.33 -3.02 -3.30
C MET A 441 -8.47 -3.95 -4.15
N ALA A 442 -8.94 -5.17 -4.42
CA ALA A 442 -8.23 -6.14 -5.25
C ALA A 442 -8.09 -5.66 -6.71
N GLN A 443 -9.14 -5.10 -7.31
CA GLN A 443 -9.06 -4.53 -8.66
C GLN A 443 -8.06 -3.38 -8.73
N ALA A 444 -8.03 -2.52 -7.70
CA ALA A 444 -7.03 -1.45 -7.64
C ALA A 444 -5.60 -1.99 -7.58
N LEU A 445 -5.33 -3.06 -6.82
CA LEU A 445 -4.02 -3.71 -6.78
C LEU A 445 -3.64 -4.27 -8.16
N VAL A 446 -4.54 -5.00 -8.83
CA VAL A 446 -4.28 -5.58 -10.17
C VAL A 446 -4.01 -4.49 -11.22
N LEU A 447 -4.70 -3.36 -11.11
CA LEU A 447 -4.59 -2.23 -12.02
C LEU A 447 -3.48 -1.23 -11.65
N GLN A 448 -2.68 -1.51 -10.62
CA GLN A 448 -1.51 -0.68 -10.31
C GLN A 448 -0.62 -0.57 -11.54
N LEU A 449 -0.08 0.63 -11.77
CA LEU A 449 0.83 0.95 -12.86
C LEU A 449 0.27 0.80 -14.29
N GLN A 450 -0.97 0.35 -14.46
CA GLN A 450 -1.58 0.23 -15.79
C GLN A 450 -1.88 1.62 -16.37
N PRO A 451 -1.62 1.83 -17.68
CA PRO A 451 -1.93 3.08 -18.34
C PRO A 451 -3.43 3.33 -18.35
N SER A 452 -3.82 4.61 -18.39
CA SER A 452 -5.24 5.01 -18.38
C SER A 452 -5.45 6.08 -19.45
N PRO A 453 -5.81 5.69 -20.69
CA PRO A 453 -6.11 6.65 -21.75
C PRO A 453 -7.31 7.54 -21.38
N GLU A 454 -7.42 8.70 -22.04
CA GLU A 454 -8.63 9.51 -21.95
C GLU A 454 -9.79 8.74 -22.59
N LEU A 455 -10.87 8.54 -21.83
CA LEU A 455 -12.07 7.89 -22.35
C LEU A 455 -12.79 8.88 -23.29
N PRO A 456 -13.35 8.40 -24.41
CA PRO A 456 -14.32 9.17 -25.18
C PRO A 456 -15.46 9.62 -24.27
N GLU A 457 -15.93 10.86 -24.43
CA GLU A 457 -17.03 11.35 -23.60
C GLU A 457 -18.30 10.52 -23.88
N ASP A 458 -18.89 9.95 -22.82
CA ASP A 458 -20.15 9.21 -22.94
C ASP A 458 -21.25 10.20 -23.35
N GLU A 459 -21.68 10.19 -24.61
CA GLU A 459 -22.83 10.93 -25.14
C GLU A 459 -24.13 10.70 -24.33
N LYS A 460 -24.16 9.64 -23.51
CA LYS A 460 -25.27 9.26 -22.62
C LYS A 460 -25.53 10.21 -21.46
N GLU A 461 -24.54 11.00 -21.02
CA GLU A 461 -24.80 12.04 -20.00
C GLU A 461 -25.67 13.17 -20.57
N ALA A 462 -25.61 13.43 -21.87
CA ALA A 462 -26.51 14.37 -22.55
C ALA A 462 -27.94 13.81 -22.64
N GLU A 463 -28.11 12.51 -22.92
CA GLU A 463 -29.43 11.85 -23.00
C GLU A 463 -30.12 11.74 -21.63
N GLU A 464 -29.40 11.42 -20.54
CA GLU A 464 -29.99 11.42 -19.19
C GLU A 464 -30.37 12.83 -18.71
N GLU A 465 -29.66 13.87 -19.17
CA GLU A 465 -30.07 15.26 -18.95
C GLU A 465 -31.30 15.62 -19.79
N GLU A 466 -31.41 15.15 -21.03
CA GLU A 466 -32.62 15.30 -21.84
C GLU A 466 -33.84 14.59 -21.23
N GLU A 467 -33.65 13.40 -20.66
CA GLU A 467 -34.73 12.65 -19.97
C GLU A 467 -35.20 13.37 -18.70
N LYS A 468 -34.28 14.02 -17.97
CA LYS A 468 -34.60 14.91 -16.84
C LYS A 468 -35.25 16.22 -17.30
N LYS A 469 -34.94 16.73 -18.49
CA LYS A 469 -35.61 17.89 -19.12
C LYS A 469 -37.05 17.56 -19.53
N GLY A 470 -37.30 16.37 -20.09
CA GLY A 470 -38.65 15.89 -20.42
C GLY A 470 -39.61 15.81 -19.23
N LYS A 471 -39.08 15.63 -18.01
CA LYS A 471 -39.87 15.63 -16.76
C LYS A 471 -40.08 17.02 -16.15
N LYS A 472 -39.31 18.05 -16.51
CA LYS A 472 -39.45 19.41 -15.98
C LYS A 472 -40.48 20.28 -16.73
N GLY A 473 -40.97 19.83 -17.88
CA GLY A 473 -42.05 20.49 -18.64
C GLY A 473 -43.48 20.17 -18.18
N LYS A 474 -43.68 19.30 -17.18
CA LYS A 474 -45.02 18.96 -16.65
C LYS A 474 -45.12 19.17 -15.14
N ASN A 475 -45.07 20.42 -14.69
CA ASN A 475 -45.54 20.76 -13.35
C ASN A 475 -47.05 21.01 -13.36
N GLY A 476 -47.81 19.92 -13.31
CA GLY A 476 -49.22 19.91 -12.96
C GLY A 476 -49.47 18.86 -11.88
N LYS A 477 -49.62 19.31 -10.62
CA LYS A 477 -50.12 18.58 -9.44
C LYS A 477 -50.41 17.08 -9.65
N LYS A 478 -49.44 16.23 -9.30
CA LYS A 478 -49.65 14.84 -8.83
C LYS A 478 -48.36 14.34 -8.17
N LYS A 479 -48.14 14.72 -6.91
CA LYS A 479 -47.33 13.89 -5.99
C LYS A 479 -48.12 12.59 -5.77
N LYS A 480 -48.04 11.65 -6.72
CA LYS A 480 -48.49 10.28 -6.50
C LYS A 480 -47.42 9.58 -5.69
N GLN A 481 -47.79 9.07 -4.52
CA GLN A 481 -47.07 7.99 -3.86
C GLN A 481 -46.81 6.91 -4.91
N LYS A 482 -45.55 6.76 -5.35
CA LYS A 482 -45.15 5.68 -6.25
C LYS A 482 -45.53 4.37 -5.56
N SER A 483 -46.35 3.55 -6.21
CA SER A 483 -46.92 2.36 -5.57
C SER A 483 -45.80 1.38 -5.20
N ARG A 484 -46.00 0.56 -4.16
CA ARG A 484 -45.00 -0.42 -3.71
C ARG A 484 -44.58 -1.40 -4.83
N LYS A 485 -45.45 -1.62 -5.84
CA LYS A 485 -45.18 -2.40 -7.05
C LYS A 485 -44.26 -1.67 -8.02
N GLU A 486 -44.51 -0.40 -8.32
CA GLU A 486 -43.64 0.40 -9.21
C GLU A 486 -42.22 0.55 -8.64
N ARG A 487 -42.06 0.68 -7.32
CA ARG A 487 -40.72 0.69 -6.67
C ARG A 487 -40.01 -0.67 -6.70
N LYS A 488 -40.75 -1.78 -6.80
CA LYS A 488 -40.18 -3.11 -6.99
C LYS A 488 -39.74 -3.29 -8.44
N GLN A 489 -40.58 -2.88 -9.39
CA GLN A 489 -40.27 -2.87 -10.82
C GLN A 489 -39.01 -2.03 -11.12
N ASP A 490 -38.91 -0.80 -10.63
CA ASP A 490 -37.71 0.03 -10.86
C ASP A 490 -36.43 -0.58 -10.27
N LYS A 491 -36.56 -1.35 -9.20
CA LYS A 491 -35.42 -2.04 -8.56
C LYS A 491 -35.04 -3.28 -9.36
N GLU A 492 -36.01 -4.04 -9.85
CA GLU A 492 -35.80 -5.19 -10.73
C GLU A 492 -35.16 -4.74 -12.05
N ASP A 493 -35.67 -3.67 -12.68
CA ASP A 493 -35.10 -3.10 -13.91
C ASP A 493 -33.67 -2.56 -13.70
N GLN A 494 -33.36 -2.00 -12.52
CA GLN A 494 -32.01 -1.57 -12.18
C GLN A 494 -31.05 -2.75 -11.96
N ILE A 495 -31.54 -3.82 -11.33
CA ILE A 495 -30.78 -5.06 -11.15
C ILE A 495 -30.53 -5.72 -12.51
N GLU A 496 -31.51 -5.71 -13.40
CA GLU A 496 -31.39 -6.28 -14.75
C GLU A 496 -30.42 -5.46 -15.63
N LYS A 497 -30.46 -4.12 -15.55
CA LYS A 497 -29.46 -3.25 -16.19
C LYS A 497 -28.05 -3.47 -15.63
N GLN A 498 -27.89 -3.61 -14.31
CA GLN A 498 -26.59 -3.91 -13.69
C GLN A 498 -26.05 -5.28 -14.11
N LYS A 499 -26.92 -6.30 -14.18
CA LYS A 499 -26.57 -7.63 -14.67
C LYS A 499 -26.19 -7.62 -16.16
N ALA A 500 -26.92 -6.86 -16.98
CA ALA A 500 -26.61 -6.70 -18.40
C ALA A 500 -25.27 -5.98 -18.62
N GLU A 501 -24.95 -4.98 -17.80
CA GLU A 501 -23.68 -4.25 -17.85
C GLU A 501 -22.50 -5.12 -17.40
N GLN A 502 -22.68 -5.97 -16.39
CA GLN A 502 -21.70 -6.97 -15.94
C GLN A 502 -21.46 -8.08 -16.97
N SER A 503 -22.45 -8.42 -17.80
CA SER A 503 -22.32 -9.46 -18.85
C SER A 503 -21.52 -9.04 -20.09
N LYS A 504 -21.16 -7.76 -20.23
CA LYS A 504 -20.36 -7.29 -21.38
C LYS A 504 -18.91 -7.77 -21.28
N PRO A 505 -18.28 -8.18 -22.40
CA PRO A 505 -16.88 -8.58 -22.41
C PRO A 505 -16.00 -7.45 -21.89
N LEU A 506 -14.98 -7.82 -21.09
CA LEU A 506 -14.09 -6.83 -20.49
C LEU A 506 -13.30 -6.11 -21.60
N PRO A 507 -13.28 -4.76 -21.62
CA PRO A 507 -12.45 -4.02 -22.57
C PRO A 507 -10.96 -4.32 -22.33
N GLU A 508 -10.10 -3.78 -23.20
CA GLU A 508 -8.65 -3.86 -23.00
C GLU A 508 -8.24 -3.27 -21.64
N THR A 509 -7.17 -3.81 -21.05
CA THR A 509 -6.76 -3.45 -19.68
C THR A 509 -6.55 -1.95 -19.47
N PRO A 510 -5.98 -1.17 -20.41
CA PRO A 510 -5.83 0.27 -20.23
C PRO A 510 -7.17 1.00 -20.17
N ILE A 511 -8.09 0.64 -21.08
CA ILE A 511 -9.44 1.22 -21.16
C ILE A 511 -10.21 0.89 -19.88
N TYR A 512 -10.14 -0.37 -19.43
CA TYR A 512 -10.75 -0.78 -18.18
C TYR A 512 -10.21 -0.02 -16.97
N ALA A 513 -8.89 0.25 -16.93
CA ALA A 513 -8.30 1.04 -15.85
C ALA A 513 -8.88 2.46 -15.80
N ALA A 514 -9.06 3.10 -16.96
CA ALA A 514 -9.68 4.42 -17.06
C ALA A 514 -11.17 4.40 -16.63
N GLU A 515 -11.94 3.40 -17.09
CA GLU A 515 -13.34 3.20 -16.69
C GLU A 515 -13.47 2.95 -15.19
N PHE A 516 -12.59 2.14 -14.63
CA PHE A 516 -12.58 1.81 -13.21
C PHE A 516 -12.30 3.06 -12.36
N ARG A 517 -11.31 3.88 -12.73
CA ARG A 517 -11.05 5.18 -12.08
C ARG A 517 -12.28 6.10 -12.12
N LYS A 518 -12.94 6.21 -13.28
CA LYS A 518 -14.19 6.98 -13.42
C LYS A 518 -15.28 6.43 -12.49
N ARG A 519 -15.47 5.11 -12.47
CA ARG A 519 -16.45 4.43 -11.61
C ARG A 519 -16.19 4.67 -10.12
N LEU A 520 -14.94 4.58 -9.66
CA LEU A 520 -14.58 4.89 -8.26
C LEU A 520 -14.96 6.32 -7.90
N VAL A 521 -14.61 7.28 -8.75
CA VAL A 521 -14.95 8.68 -8.54
C VAL A 521 -16.46 8.90 -8.51
N ASP A 522 -17.20 8.29 -9.43
CA ASP A 522 -18.66 8.41 -9.50
C ASP A 522 -19.35 7.82 -8.27
N MET A 523 -18.83 6.70 -7.75
CA MET A 523 -19.31 6.11 -6.50
C MET A 523 -19.15 7.07 -5.31
N LEU A 524 -18.06 7.84 -5.27
CA LEU A 524 -17.77 8.78 -4.18
C LEU A 524 -18.54 10.09 -4.29
N VAL A 525 -18.93 10.49 -5.50
CA VAL A 525 -19.57 11.78 -5.78
C VAL A 525 -21.09 11.66 -5.77
N ASN A 526 -21.63 10.64 -6.43
CA ASN A 526 -23.06 10.43 -6.57
C ASN A 526 -23.62 9.60 -5.39
N THR A 527 -23.42 10.10 -4.17
CA THR A 527 -23.89 9.45 -2.93
C THR A 527 -25.40 9.48 -2.74
N ARG A 528 -26.14 10.18 -3.60
CA ARG A 528 -27.61 10.12 -3.70
C ARG A 528 -28.15 8.70 -3.90
N ARG A 529 -27.30 7.76 -4.32
CA ARG A 529 -27.64 6.33 -4.45
C ARG A 529 -27.69 5.56 -3.11
N ASN A 530 -27.41 6.20 -1.97
CA ASN A 530 -27.47 5.60 -0.62
C ASN A 530 -26.72 4.24 -0.55
N ARG A 531 -25.43 4.25 -0.93
CA ARG A 531 -24.57 3.05 -0.91
C ARG A 531 -24.02 2.78 0.49
N ASP A 532 -23.74 1.52 0.77
CA ASP A 532 -23.23 1.09 2.07
C ASP A 532 -21.88 1.77 2.41
N PRO A 533 -21.71 2.26 3.65
CA PRO A 533 -20.49 2.92 4.10
C PRO A 533 -19.21 2.12 3.86
N LEU A 534 -19.29 0.79 3.97
CA LEU A 534 -18.14 -0.10 3.79
C LEU A 534 -17.72 -0.25 2.33
N ALA A 535 -18.66 -0.26 1.39
CA ALA A 535 -18.34 -0.22 -0.04
C ALA A 535 -17.67 1.13 -0.40
N LEU A 536 -18.11 2.22 0.23
CA LEU A 536 -17.49 3.54 0.10
C LEU A 536 -16.11 3.63 0.77
N PHE A 537 -15.85 2.85 1.83
CA PHE A 537 -14.52 2.69 2.42
C PHE A 537 -13.60 1.99 1.40
N GLY A 538 -14.04 0.87 0.83
CA GLY A 538 -13.30 0.14 -0.21
C GLY A 538 -13.01 0.98 -1.44
N ALA A 539 -13.96 1.79 -1.91
CA ALA A 539 -13.76 2.69 -3.03
C ALA A 539 -12.67 3.75 -2.77
N ARG A 540 -12.57 4.27 -1.54
CA ARG A 540 -11.52 5.23 -1.15
C ARG A 540 -10.15 4.56 -1.07
N MET A 541 -10.08 3.39 -0.44
CA MET A 541 -8.86 2.60 -0.37
C MET A 541 -8.37 2.22 -1.77
N ALA A 542 -9.28 1.76 -2.64
CA ALA A 542 -8.99 1.44 -4.03
C ALA A 542 -8.43 2.64 -4.80
N LEU A 543 -8.97 3.84 -4.58
CA LEU A 543 -8.47 5.08 -5.19
C LEU A 543 -7.05 5.42 -4.74
N GLY A 544 -6.73 5.12 -3.48
CA GLY A 544 -5.39 5.29 -2.94
C GLY A 544 -4.39 4.28 -3.53
N LEU A 545 -4.78 3.01 -3.57
CA LEU A 545 -3.94 1.90 -4.04
C LEU A 545 -3.61 2.00 -5.53
N ILE A 546 -4.57 2.40 -6.37
CA ILE A 546 -4.37 2.53 -7.83
C ILE A 546 -3.50 3.75 -8.21
N ASN A 547 -3.36 4.70 -7.28
CA ASN A 547 -2.53 5.90 -7.42
C ASN A 547 -1.33 5.89 -6.47
N ALA A 548 -0.92 4.71 -5.99
CA ALA A 548 0.15 4.61 -5.00
C ALA A 548 1.44 5.28 -5.49
N SER A 549 2.06 6.10 -4.64
CA SER A 549 3.27 6.91 -4.95
C SER A 549 3.17 7.66 -6.29
N GLY A 550 2.04 8.32 -6.58
CA GLY A 550 1.81 8.99 -7.86
C GLY A 550 1.75 8.07 -9.09
N GLY A 551 1.62 6.75 -8.89
CA GLY A 551 1.66 5.74 -9.94
C GLY A 551 3.06 5.22 -10.27
N ASN A 552 4.01 5.27 -9.33
CA ASN A 552 5.38 4.76 -9.54
C ASN A 552 5.68 3.45 -8.85
N VAL A 553 4.86 3.05 -7.87
CA VAL A 553 5.08 1.82 -7.10
C VAL A 553 4.05 0.76 -7.43
N SER A 554 4.44 -0.49 -7.27
CA SER A 554 3.53 -1.64 -7.26
C SER A 554 3.81 -2.51 -6.05
N PHE A 555 2.75 -3.06 -5.48
CA PHE A 555 2.87 -4.06 -4.42
C PHE A 555 3.42 -5.37 -5.02
N GLN A 556 4.45 -5.94 -4.38
CA GLN A 556 5.07 -7.19 -4.86
C GLN A 556 5.34 -8.18 -3.72
N LEU A 557 4.91 -9.43 -3.90
CA LEU A 557 5.22 -10.54 -3.00
C LEU A 557 6.63 -11.12 -3.24
N LYS A 558 7.10 -11.06 -4.49
CA LYS A 558 8.44 -11.49 -4.90
C LYS A 558 9.25 -10.27 -5.34
N THR A 559 10.53 -10.29 -4.99
CA THR A 559 11.53 -9.43 -5.60
C THR A 559 11.65 -9.73 -7.10
N ARG A 560 12.25 -8.81 -7.86
CA ARG A 560 12.45 -8.97 -9.31
C ARG A 560 13.33 -10.17 -9.68
N LEU A 561 14.17 -10.61 -8.75
CA LEU A 561 15.01 -11.79 -8.91
C LEU A 561 14.24 -13.11 -8.69
N GLY A 562 12.96 -13.03 -8.31
CA GLY A 562 12.11 -14.19 -8.05
C GLY A 562 12.15 -14.69 -6.60
N PHE A 563 13.00 -14.11 -5.74
CA PHE A 563 13.00 -14.42 -4.30
C PHE A 563 11.81 -13.78 -3.60
N ASN A 564 11.30 -14.41 -2.55
CA ASN A 564 10.23 -13.84 -1.74
C ASN A 564 10.70 -12.56 -1.04
N SER A 565 9.86 -11.54 -1.03
CA SER A 565 10.08 -10.33 -0.22
C SER A 565 9.47 -10.55 1.16
N ALA A 566 10.31 -10.65 2.20
CA ALA A 566 9.84 -10.81 3.57
C ALA A 566 8.88 -9.67 3.98
N LEU A 567 9.24 -8.42 3.65
CA LEU A 567 8.39 -7.25 3.87
C LEU A 567 7.07 -7.33 3.09
N GLY A 568 7.10 -7.82 1.85
CA GLY A 568 5.90 -8.03 1.02
C GLY A 568 4.96 -9.08 1.61
N MET A 569 5.49 -10.22 2.06
CA MET A 569 4.71 -11.31 2.65
C MET A 569 4.10 -10.93 4.01
N VAL A 570 4.91 -10.33 4.89
CA VAL A 570 4.48 -9.86 6.22
C VAL A 570 3.44 -8.75 6.08
N SER A 571 3.66 -7.77 5.20
CA SER A 571 2.70 -6.69 4.97
C SER A 571 1.38 -7.18 4.38
N ALA A 572 1.38 -8.17 3.48
CA ALA A 572 0.15 -8.79 3.00
C ALA A 572 -0.65 -9.46 4.13
N CYS A 573 0.05 -10.14 5.05
CA CYS A 573 -0.57 -10.76 6.23
C CYS A 573 -1.18 -9.70 7.16
N LEU A 574 -0.41 -8.67 7.53
CA LEU A 574 -0.88 -7.55 8.36
C LEU A 574 -2.05 -6.79 7.71
N PHE A 575 -1.99 -6.57 6.39
CA PHE A 575 -3.08 -5.97 5.63
C PHE A 575 -4.36 -6.83 5.64
N GLY A 576 -4.22 -8.15 5.54
CA GLY A 576 -5.34 -9.10 5.68
C GLY A 576 -6.01 -9.02 7.05
N GLN A 577 -5.22 -8.73 8.09
CA GLN A 577 -5.66 -8.52 9.48
C GLN A 577 -6.25 -7.12 9.74
N GLY A 578 -6.15 -6.18 8.79
CA GLY A 578 -6.60 -4.78 8.95
C GLY A 578 -8.09 -4.59 9.22
N TRP A 579 -8.88 -5.67 9.17
CA TRP A 579 -10.27 -5.69 9.62
C TRP A 579 -10.40 -5.53 11.15
N PHE A 580 -9.44 -6.05 11.92
CA PHE A 580 -9.47 -6.02 13.38
C PHE A 580 -8.89 -4.73 13.95
N TRP A 581 -7.99 -4.08 13.19
CA TRP A 581 -7.44 -2.77 13.52
C TRP A 581 -7.06 -2.02 12.23
N HIS A 582 -7.84 -0.99 11.86
CA HIS A 582 -7.72 -0.31 10.57
C HIS A 582 -6.36 0.36 10.29
N PRO A 583 -5.67 1.02 11.26
CA PRO A 583 -4.36 1.61 10.99
C PRO A 583 -3.32 0.61 10.48
N MET A 584 -3.48 -0.69 10.79
CA MET A 584 -2.63 -1.75 10.27
C MET A 584 -2.66 -1.86 8.74
N MET A 585 -3.72 -1.39 8.08
CA MET A 585 -3.77 -1.37 6.61
C MET A 585 -2.63 -0.54 6.00
N LEU A 586 -2.12 0.48 6.71
CA LEU A 586 -0.98 1.30 6.27
C LEU A 586 0.29 0.47 6.05
N THR A 587 0.46 -0.65 6.76
CA THR A 587 1.64 -1.53 6.63
C THR A 587 1.81 -2.12 5.23
N LEU A 588 0.77 -2.07 4.38
CA LEU A 588 0.88 -2.46 2.97
C LEU A 588 1.94 -1.65 2.21
N CYS A 589 2.26 -0.42 2.65
CA CYS A 589 3.34 0.38 2.05
C CYS A 589 4.71 -0.28 2.14
N LEU A 590 4.93 -1.19 3.10
CA LEU A 590 6.18 -1.94 3.24
C LEU A 590 6.43 -2.90 2.08
N GLY A 591 5.37 -3.33 1.37
CA GLY A 591 5.46 -4.18 0.19
C GLY A 591 5.50 -3.40 -1.13
N PHE A 592 5.55 -2.08 -1.12
CA PHE A 592 5.64 -1.27 -2.34
C PHE A 592 7.06 -1.29 -2.90
N SER A 593 7.20 -1.78 -4.13
CA SER A 593 8.46 -1.75 -4.88
C SER A 593 8.41 -0.63 -5.93
N PRO A 594 9.39 0.30 -5.96
CA PRO A 594 9.42 1.40 -6.92
C PRO A 594 9.82 0.91 -8.32
N MET A 595 8.93 1.12 -9.31
CA MET A 595 9.14 0.71 -10.70
C MET A 595 9.79 1.86 -11.49
N ALA A 596 11.07 2.06 -11.22
CA ALA A 596 11.92 3.07 -11.85
C ALA A 596 13.20 2.45 -12.41
N PHE A 597 13.79 3.13 -13.37
CA PHE A 597 15.16 2.94 -13.84
C PHE A 597 16.06 3.98 -13.20
N LEU A 598 17.02 3.51 -12.40
CA LEU A 598 17.94 4.31 -11.61
C LEU A 598 19.38 3.96 -12.04
N PRO A 599 19.94 4.64 -13.04
CA PRO A 599 21.31 4.41 -13.46
C PRO A 599 22.29 5.01 -12.45
N THR A 600 23.16 4.19 -11.87
CA THR A 600 24.18 4.61 -10.90
C THR A 600 25.59 4.41 -11.43
N ASP A 601 26.47 5.36 -11.19
CA ASP A 601 27.90 5.17 -11.40
C ASP A 601 28.55 4.34 -10.27
N GLY A 602 29.86 4.08 -10.37
CA GLY A 602 30.63 3.39 -9.34
C GLY A 602 30.75 4.14 -8.00
N SER A 603 30.33 5.41 -7.95
CA SER A 603 30.24 6.23 -6.73
C SER A 603 28.82 6.29 -6.15
N LEU A 604 27.89 5.45 -6.65
CA LEU A 604 26.47 5.41 -6.25
C LEU A 604 25.71 6.72 -6.50
N SER A 605 26.21 7.56 -7.41
CA SER A 605 25.56 8.79 -7.85
C SER A 605 24.67 8.53 -9.08
N LEU A 606 23.55 9.25 -9.21
CA LEU A 606 22.61 9.08 -10.32
C LEU A 606 23.12 9.70 -11.62
N SER A 607 23.21 8.89 -12.67
CA SER A 607 23.67 9.33 -13.99
C SER A 607 22.52 9.83 -14.87
N LYS A 608 22.36 11.17 -14.95
CA LYS A 608 21.39 11.85 -15.83
C LYS A 608 21.72 11.75 -17.33
N ARG A 609 22.92 11.28 -17.67
CA ARG A 609 23.43 11.21 -19.05
C ARG A 609 22.98 9.95 -19.79
N THR A 610 22.27 9.04 -19.11
CA THR A 610 21.84 7.77 -19.68
C THR A 610 20.66 7.95 -20.62
N GLN A 611 20.77 7.39 -21.83
CA GLN A 611 19.70 7.42 -22.83
C GLN A 611 19.26 6.00 -23.20
N LEU A 612 17.95 5.78 -23.18
CA LEU A 612 17.30 4.53 -23.57
C LEU A 612 16.34 4.80 -24.73
N ALA A 613 16.24 3.87 -25.66
CA ALA A 613 15.35 3.93 -26.80
C ALA A 613 14.15 3.00 -26.56
N CYS A 614 12.93 3.55 -26.49
CA CYS A 614 11.70 2.76 -26.33
C CYS A 614 10.95 2.71 -27.67
N SER A 615 10.71 1.48 -28.16
CA SER A 615 10.06 1.25 -29.46
C SER A 615 8.54 1.39 -29.41
N ALA A 616 7.95 1.47 -28.21
CA ALA A 616 6.51 1.53 -28.04
C ALA A 616 6.00 2.98 -27.90
N PRO A 617 4.70 3.27 -28.18
CA PRO A 617 4.19 4.64 -28.19
C PRO A 617 4.21 5.29 -26.80
N LYS A 618 4.63 6.56 -26.71
CA LYS A 618 4.70 7.34 -25.46
C LYS A 618 3.36 7.42 -24.73
N ALA A 619 2.24 7.54 -25.47
CA ALA A 619 0.89 7.57 -24.91
C ALA A 619 0.49 6.29 -24.16
N SER A 620 1.11 5.15 -24.48
CA SER A 620 0.82 3.88 -23.82
C SER A 620 1.40 3.79 -22.41
N TYR A 621 2.32 4.69 -22.03
CA TYR A 621 2.99 4.69 -20.73
C TYR A 621 2.88 6.01 -19.98
N SER A 622 2.12 6.97 -20.51
CA SER A 622 1.90 8.26 -19.86
C SER A 622 1.13 8.10 -18.55
N TYR A 623 1.39 8.98 -17.59
CA TYR A 623 0.57 9.07 -16.38
C TYR A 623 -0.89 9.35 -16.74
N PRO A 624 -1.85 8.85 -15.95
CA PRO A 624 -3.23 9.25 -16.06
C PRO A 624 -3.34 10.79 -15.91
N ALA A 625 -4.08 11.44 -16.81
CA ALA A 625 -4.30 12.89 -16.72
C ALA A 625 -4.91 13.26 -15.36
N HIS A 626 -4.35 14.29 -14.70
CA HIS A 626 -4.79 14.72 -13.38
C HIS A 626 -6.25 15.16 -13.39
N TYR A 627 -6.98 14.84 -12.34
CA TYR A 627 -8.37 15.26 -12.17
C TYR A 627 -8.50 16.79 -12.23
N ALA A 628 -7.56 17.54 -11.65
CA ALA A 628 -7.54 19.01 -11.71
C ALA A 628 -7.36 19.54 -13.15
N GLU A 629 -6.47 18.93 -13.94
CA GLU A 629 -6.23 19.29 -15.33
C GLU A 629 -7.44 18.99 -16.19
N ARG A 630 -8.08 17.82 -16.00
CA ARG A 630 -9.35 17.46 -16.64
C ARG A 630 -10.44 18.50 -16.35
N VAL A 631 -10.54 18.97 -15.12
CA VAL A 631 -11.48 20.04 -14.74
C VAL A 631 -11.14 21.36 -15.44
N LYS A 632 -9.85 21.75 -15.48
CA LYS A 632 -9.42 22.99 -16.14
C LYS A 632 -9.68 22.95 -17.65
N LYS A 633 -9.37 21.82 -18.30
CA LYS A 633 -9.66 21.55 -19.73
C LYS A 633 -11.17 21.64 -20.00
N LYS A 634 -12.00 21.00 -19.18
CA LYS A 634 -13.48 21.11 -19.27
C LYS A 634 -13.98 22.54 -19.08
N LYS A 635 -13.41 23.31 -18.14
CA LYS A 635 -13.76 24.73 -17.96
C LYS A 635 -13.38 25.56 -19.20
N ALA A 636 -12.23 25.29 -19.81
CA ALA A 636 -11.77 25.96 -21.02
C ALA A 636 -12.66 25.61 -22.22
N GLU A 637 -13.01 24.34 -22.42
CA GLU A 637 -13.94 23.89 -23.46
C GLU A 637 -15.32 24.53 -23.30
N VAL A 638 -15.91 24.48 -22.10
CA VAL A 638 -17.21 25.12 -21.82
C VAL A 638 -17.13 26.64 -22.04
N ARG A 639 -16.00 27.27 -21.72
CA ARG A 639 -15.76 28.71 -21.96
C ARG A 639 -15.67 29.01 -23.46
N ASN A 640 -14.96 28.19 -24.23
CA ASN A 640 -14.82 28.32 -25.68
C ASN A 640 -16.16 28.10 -26.39
N VAL A 641 -16.94 27.09 -25.97
CA VAL A 641 -18.31 26.87 -26.44
C VAL A 641 -19.18 28.10 -26.15
N LYS A 642 -19.12 28.66 -24.93
CA LYS A 642 -19.83 29.91 -24.59
C LYS A 642 -19.40 31.13 -25.41
N LEU A 643 -18.12 31.23 -25.78
CA LEU A 643 -17.60 32.30 -26.64
C LEU A 643 -18.09 32.13 -28.09
N SER A 644 -18.00 30.92 -28.64
CA SER A 644 -18.48 30.61 -30.00
C SER A 644 -20.01 30.79 -30.17
N LEU A 645 -20.79 30.48 -29.14
CA LEU A 645 -22.23 30.75 -29.08
C LEU A 645 -22.52 32.27 -28.96
N ARG A 646 -21.62 33.04 -28.35
CA ARG A 646 -21.77 34.50 -28.19
C ARG A 646 -21.39 35.27 -29.44
N GLU A 647 -20.50 34.74 -30.27
CA GLU A 647 -20.14 35.30 -31.58
C GLU A 647 -21.23 35.07 -32.64
N ARG A 648 -22.10 34.07 -32.45
CA ARG A 648 -23.26 33.78 -33.29
C ARG A 648 -24.54 34.31 -32.63
N SER A 649 -24.78 35.61 -32.63
CA SER A 649 -26.03 36.17 -32.11
C SER A 649 -27.11 36.31 -33.18
N GLY A 650 -28.25 35.62 -33.01
CA GLY A 650 -29.52 36.07 -33.57
C GLY A 650 -30.64 35.03 -33.63
N THR A 651 -31.22 34.61 -32.49
CA THR A 651 -32.62 34.08 -32.40
C THR A 651 -33.01 33.81 -30.94
N GLN A 652 -34.31 33.97 -30.60
CA GLN A 652 -34.85 33.76 -29.24
C GLN A 652 -34.63 32.33 -28.70
N GLU A 653 -34.60 31.30 -29.56
CA GLU A 653 -34.31 29.91 -29.16
C GLU A 653 -32.85 29.73 -28.68
N GLN A 654 -31.93 30.53 -29.22
CA GLN A 654 -30.51 30.51 -28.81
C GLN A 654 -30.32 31.20 -27.46
N ASP A 655 -31.09 32.24 -27.17
CA ASP A 655 -31.09 32.91 -25.86
C ASP A 655 -31.66 31.99 -24.76
N ASP A 656 -32.72 31.22 -25.06
CA ASP A 656 -33.23 30.19 -24.15
C ASP A 656 -32.23 29.05 -23.92
N MET A 657 -31.49 28.66 -24.96
CA MET A 657 -30.39 27.68 -24.85
C MET A 657 -29.20 28.25 -24.04
N LEU A 658 -28.89 29.55 -24.16
CA LEU A 658 -27.86 30.23 -23.37
C LEU A 658 -28.27 30.39 -21.90
N ILE A 659 -29.55 30.66 -21.62
CA ILE A 659 -30.15 30.69 -20.28
C ILE A 659 -30.14 29.29 -19.66
N PHE A 660 -30.41 28.25 -20.45
CA PHE A 660 -30.33 26.84 -20.05
C PHE A 660 -28.90 26.43 -19.68
N ILE A 661 -27.91 26.74 -20.51
CA ILE A 661 -26.48 26.52 -20.24
C ILE A 661 -26.01 27.33 -19.01
N ARG A 662 -26.51 28.57 -18.83
CA ARG A 662 -26.23 29.38 -17.63
C ARG A 662 -26.83 28.77 -16.36
N ARG A 663 -28.02 28.16 -16.40
CA ARG A 663 -28.62 27.47 -15.24
C ARG A 663 -27.94 26.14 -14.91
N ALA A 664 -27.55 25.36 -15.91
CA ALA A 664 -26.74 24.15 -15.72
C ALA A 664 -25.35 24.50 -15.16
N ALA A 665 -24.70 25.52 -15.74
CA ALA A 665 -23.45 26.06 -15.24
C ALA A 665 -23.60 26.65 -13.84
N ALA A 666 -24.69 27.33 -13.49
CA ALA A 666 -24.93 27.90 -12.16
C ALA A 666 -25.14 26.84 -11.09
N HIS A 667 -25.83 25.73 -11.39
CA HIS A 667 -25.94 24.60 -10.44
C HIS A 667 -24.60 23.87 -10.24
N THR A 668 -23.78 23.75 -11.28
CA THR A 668 -22.40 23.26 -11.13
C THR A 668 -21.49 24.29 -10.44
N ALA A 669 -21.72 25.60 -10.67
CA ALA A 669 -20.92 26.70 -10.18
C ALA A 669 -21.28 27.16 -8.76
N GLU A 670 -22.48 26.92 -8.25
CA GLU A 670 -22.82 27.15 -6.82
C GLU A 670 -22.21 26.05 -5.95
N ALA A 671 -22.10 24.81 -6.45
CA ALA A 671 -21.28 23.76 -5.85
C ALA A 671 -19.77 24.07 -5.95
N TYR A 672 -19.34 24.81 -6.99
CA TYR A 672 -17.94 25.19 -7.28
C TYR A 672 -17.48 26.55 -6.71
N LYS A 673 -18.38 27.49 -6.43
CA LYS A 673 -18.02 28.85 -5.93
C LYS A 673 -17.55 28.80 -4.48
N ALA A 674 -18.05 27.83 -3.70
CA ALA A 674 -17.48 27.46 -2.41
C ALA A 674 -16.15 26.69 -2.54
N GLU A 675 -15.78 26.24 -3.74
CA GLU A 675 -14.59 25.43 -4.05
C GLU A 675 -13.41 26.26 -4.57
N VAL A 676 -13.67 27.44 -5.17
CA VAL A 676 -12.63 28.36 -5.69
C VAL A 676 -12.27 29.46 -4.69
N ALA A 677 -13.23 29.94 -3.87
CA ALA A 677 -12.95 30.95 -2.84
C ALA A 677 -11.98 30.49 -1.73
N LEU A 678 -11.67 29.19 -1.68
CA LEU A 678 -10.69 28.56 -0.79
C LEU A 678 -9.39 28.14 -1.52
N MET A 679 -9.34 28.26 -2.85
CA MET A 679 -8.19 27.94 -3.72
C MET A 679 -7.47 29.19 -4.26
N GLU A 680 -8.03 30.39 -4.10
CA GLU A 680 -7.45 31.64 -4.63
C GLU A 680 -6.37 32.26 -3.71
N THR A 681 -6.02 31.63 -2.60
CA THR A 681 -4.72 31.85 -1.95
C THR A 681 -3.78 30.76 -2.44
N GLU A 682 -2.81 31.15 -3.27
CA GLU A 682 -1.70 30.33 -3.80
C GLU A 682 -1.93 29.74 -5.21
N THR A 683 -1.63 30.55 -6.23
CA THR A 683 -0.81 30.13 -7.38
C THR A 683 -0.17 31.38 -8.00
N GLN A 684 1.01 31.75 -7.51
CA GLN A 684 2.03 32.39 -8.34
C GLN A 684 3.21 31.42 -8.36
N ALA A 685 3.23 30.54 -9.37
CA ALA A 685 4.44 29.88 -9.81
C ALA A 685 4.81 30.50 -11.17
N PRO A 686 6.11 30.74 -11.44
CA PRO A 686 6.55 31.41 -12.65
C PRO A 686 6.23 30.58 -13.89
N GLY A 687 5.89 31.27 -14.97
CA GLY A 687 5.59 30.65 -16.25
C GLY A 687 6.81 29.95 -16.82
N ASP A 688 6.63 28.69 -17.18
CA ASP A 688 7.56 27.99 -18.05
C ASP A 688 7.03 28.11 -19.48
N GLU A 689 7.84 28.73 -20.33
CA GLU A 689 7.53 28.99 -21.72
C GLU A 689 7.63 27.68 -22.52
N GLY A 690 6.51 27.29 -23.15
CA GLY A 690 6.52 26.59 -24.44
C GLY A 690 7.24 25.23 -24.53
N ALA A 691 6.74 24.20 -23.83
CA ALA A 691 6.88 22.84 -24.34
C ALA A 691 5.69 22.54 -25.28
N GLN A 692 5.91 22.70 -26.58
CA GLN A 692 4.95 22.26 -27.60
C GLN A 692 4.67 20.76 -27.42
N ALA A 693 3.39 20.39 -27.40
CA ALA A 693 2.98 19.00 -27.52
C ALA A 693 3.26 18.55 -28.95
N GLU A 694 4.44 17.97 -29.20
CA GLU A 694 4.66 17.19 -30.41
C GLU A 694 3.89 15.86 -30.29
N ASP A 695 2.87 15.74 -31.13
CA ASP A 695 2.15 14.49 -31.41
C ASP A 695 3.09 13.53 -32.19
N ASP A 696 4.08 12.97 -31.51
CA ASP A 696 4.89 11.87 -32.07
C ASP A 696 4.10 10.56 -31.98
N THR A 697 3.14 10.44 -32.88
CA THR A 697 2.50 9.18 -33.20
C THR A 697 3.39 8.45 -34.21
N THR A 698 4.00 7.35 -33.77
CA THR A 698 4.89 6.43 -34.50
C THR A 698 6.36 6.86 -34.65
N GLY A 699 7.12 6.72 -33.56
CA GLY A 699 8.58 6.80 -33.55
C GLY A 699 9.16 6.15 -32.29
N VAL A 700 10.40 5.65 -32.40
CA VAL A 700 11.19 5.24 -31.22
C VAL A 700 11.46 6.49 -30.39
N HIS A 701 10.99 6.54 -29.15
CA HIS A 701 11.17 7.71 -28.29
C HIS A 701 12.31 7.46 -27.29
N THR A 702 13.07 8.51 -27.00
CA THR A 702 14.22 8.42 -26.08
C THR A 702 13.79 8.73 -24.65
N LEU A 703 14.08 7.83 -23.72
CA LEU A 703 13.94 8.02 -22.27
C LEU A 703 15.29 8.42 -21.69
N ARG A 704 15.29 9.37 -20.76
CA ARG A 704 16.48 9.78 -19.99
C ARG A 704 16.37 9.24 -18.57
N GLY A 705 17.46 8.71 -18.03
CA GLY A 705 17.51 8.31 -16.62
C GLY A 705 17.71 9.52 -15.70
N PRO A 706 17.23 9.48 -14.44
CA PRO A 706 16.32 8.52 -13.84
C PRO A 706 14.87 8.70 -14.34
N CYS A 707 14.14 7.60 -14.55
CA CYS A 707 12.74 7.67 -15.00
C CYS A 707 11.90 6.49 -14.51
N ARG A 708 10.57 6.66 -14.51
CA ARG A 708 9.63 5.56 -14.31
C ARG A 708 9.78 4.55 -15.44
N MET A 709 9.88 3.27 -15.09
CA MET A 709 9.93 2.19 -16.06
C MET A 709 9.07 1.01 -15.62
N LEU A 710 8.07 0.68 -16.46
CA LEU A 710 7.17 -0.45 -16.22
C LEU A 710 7.78 -1.77 -16.71
N PRO A 711 7.38 -2.93 -16.16
CA PRO A 711 7.87 -4.24 -16.65
C PRO A 711 7.68 -4.41 -18.16
N HIS A 712 6.47 -4.20 -18.65
CA HIS A 712 6.15 -4.31 -20.08
C HIS A 712 6.81 -3.22 -20.94
N GLN A 713 7.23 -2.11 -20.34
CA GLN A 713 7.98 -1.06 -21.04
C GLN A 713 9.46 -1.44 -21.15
N ALA A 714 10.01 -2.07 -20.11
CA ALA A 714 11.39 -2.55 -20.10
C ALA A 714 11.64 -3.58 -21.21
N ASP A 715 10.67 -4.46 -21.49
CA ASP A 715 10.75 -5.44 -22.59
C ASP A 715 10.85 -4.78 -23.98
N ALA A 716 10.26 -3.59 -24.15
CA ALA A 716 10.25 -2.82 -25.39
C ALA A 716 11.34 -1.74 -25.46
N THR A 717 12.20 -1.66 -24.43
CA THR A 717 13.23 -0.64 -24.29
C THR A 717 14.61 -1.25 -24.50
N THR A 718 15.45 -0.59 -25.29
CA THR A 718 16.85 -0.96 -25.51
C THR A 718 17.76 0.21 -25.16
N TRP A 719 19.04 -0.05 -24.97
CA TRP A 719 20.04 1.01 -24.82
C TRP A 719 20.18 1.79 -26.13
N ALA A 720 20.19 3.12 -26.06
CA ALA A 720 20.43 3.94 -27.24
C ALA A 720 21.87 3.76 -27.73
N GLU A 721 22.08 3.67 -29.05
CA GLU A 721 23.42 3.49 -29.64
C GLU A 721 24.37 4.66 -29.30
N ASP A 722 23.78 5.86 -29.17
CA ASP A 722 24.47 7.12 -28.86
C ASP A 722 24.64 7.38 -27.36
N SER A 723 24.22 6.45 -26.49
CA SER A 723 24.36 6.64 -25.05
C SER A 723 25.85 6.77 -24.67
N PRO A 724 26.25 7.80 -23.90
CA PRO A 724 27.62 7.95 -23.42
C PRO A 724 27.99 6.96 -22.31
N VAL A 725 26.99 6.28 -21.74
CA VAL A 725 27.14 5.34 -20.63
C VAL A 725 26.48 4.01 -20.99
N TYR A 726 27.11 2.91 -20.56
CA TYR A 726 26.64 1.54 -20.81
C TYR A 726 26.43 0.79 -19.50
N PRO A 727 25.50 -0.17 -19.46
CA PRO A 727 25.30 -0.98 -18.26
C PRO A 727 26.44 -1.97 -18.10
N VAL A 728 26.83 -2.22 -16.85
CA VAL A 728 27.67 -3.37 -16.50
C VAL A 728 26.93 -4.68 -16.83
N TYR A 729 25.60 -4.69 -16.58
CA TYR A 729 24.73 -5.82 -16.86
C TYR A 729 23.72 -5.48 -17.96
N LYS A 730 23.98 -5.94 -19.19
CA LYS A 730 23.22 -5.59 -20.40
C LYS A 730 21.71 -5.86 -20.32
N ASN A 731 21.30 -6.87 -19.55
CA ASN A 731 19.90 -7.31 -19.47
C ASN A 731 19.11 -6.64 -18.34
N ARG A 732 19.69 -5.70 -17.59
CA ARG A 732 19.01 -5.06 -16.45
C ARG A 732 18.61 -3.64 -16.81
N LEU A 733 17.30 -3.42 -16.96
CA LEU A 733 16.71 -2.13 -17.28
C LEU A 733 15.83 -1.56 -16.17
N THR A 734 15.52 -2.32 -15.13
CA THR A 734 14.69 -1.84 -14.01
C THR A 734 15.46 -1.85 -12.70
N GLY A 735 15.23 -0.83 -11.88
CA GLY A 735 15.79 -0.67 -10.54
C GLY A 735 17.13 0.04 -10.60
N ILE A 736 17.97 -0.23 -9.61
CA ILE A 736 19.35 0.24 -9.59
C ILE A 736 20.13 -0.52 -10.66
N VAL A 737 20.71 0.22 -11.61
CA VAL A 737 21.51 -0.30 -12.71
C VAL A 737 22.86 0.38 -12.68
N VAL A 738 23.92 -0.39 -12.42
CA VAL A 738 25.29 0.13 -12.45
C VAL A 738 25.70 0.36 -13.90
N VAL A 739 26.14 1.58 -14.19
CA VAL A 739 26.55 2.04 -15.51
C VAL A 739 28.01 2.51 -15.50
N THR A 740 28.71 2.29 -16.61
CA THR A 740 30.12 2.66 -16.81
C THR A 740 30.26 3.49 -18.08
N HIS A 741 31.18 4.45 -18.06
CA HIS A 741 31.52 5.25 -19.23
C HIS A 741 32.22 4.39 -20.30
N LYS A 742 32.01 4.74 -21.59
CA LYS A 742 32.82 4.18 -22.68
C LYS A 742 34.29 4.52 -22.42
N GLU A 743 35.19 3.53 -22.52
CA GLU A 743 36.63 3.75 -22.43
C GLU A 743 37.06 4.88 -23.38
N GLY A 744 37.64 5.95 -22.83
CA GLY A 744 38.16 7.10 -23.60
C GLY A 744 37.54 8.47 -23.32
N GLN A 745 36.65 8.63 -22.35
CA GLN A 745 36.23 9.93 -21.83
C GLN A 745 36.37 9.94 -20.31
N GLU A 746 37.51 10.47 -19.84
CA GLU A 746 37.74 10.82 -18.42
C GLU A 746 36.84 11.98 -17.97
#